data_AF-A0A7I7L004-F1
#
_entry.id   AF-A0A7I7L004-F1
#
_cell.length_a   1.000
_cell.length_b   1.000
_cell.length_c   1.000
_cell.angle_alpha   90.00
_cell.angle_beta   90.00
_cell.angle_gamma   90.00
#
_symmetry.space_group_name_H-M   'P 1'
#
loop_
_entity.id
_entity.type
_entity.pdbx_description
1 polymer ?
#
loop_
_entity_poly.entity_id
_entity_poly.type
_entity_poly.pdbx_seq_one_letter_code
_entity_poly.pdbx_strand_id
1 'polypeptide(L)'
;MAVALVLADHGGVAGMTGGFLGVDVFFVLSGFLITSLLLDELGRTGRIDLANFWIRRARRLLPALVLMVLTVAVGRQFFSPEAVARLRDDAVAAFFWAANWMFVADKTDYFTRGAPPSPLQHAWSLGVEEQYYLVWPLLLVAVAVGLARRARRRNTRATLGGVRLTVFVLATLGAAGSAAAAILLATDATRDRVYFGTDTRAQALLVGAAASALLVGDWSSLNRGWSLIRSRTGKWVARLLPVIGLAMLGAAAHYATGSAGEFRGGLLIVVAIAAVLVIAPVALDQRGPVAAVLAWGPLAWLGTISYGVYLWHWPIFLVLNGQRTGWSGLPLFAVRCAATLAVSTVSWWAIEQPIRKWRPVRVPLLPLAGATVATAAAVTMLVVPVVPKISGPLASSLPPGVSPVAVVSPSPPQGVRPAGAVGHRDPHRPFTVSVFGDSIGWTLMHFLPATPGFQFIDHTVIGCSLVRGGPYRYLDETLDQKNECESWPGRWASQVAIDQPDAVLLVVGRWETVDRVNEGKWTHIGDPAFDSYIAGELRRAVDILSFGGAPLTVTNLPYSRRGERPNGSLYPEDDPHRVDEWNTLLGRTIGNRPDVKILDFKKKLCPDGVYTAKVDDIPVRSDGVHLTDEGVKWLTPWLEQSLRTK
;
A
#
# COMPACT_ATOMS: atom_id res chain seq x y z
N MET A 1 -1.61 -21.82 -7.22
CA MET A 1 -0.23 -21.30 -7.14
C MET A 1 -0.17 -19.77 -7.24
N ALA A 2 -0.85 -19.13 -8.20
CA ALA A 2 -0.88 -17.65 -8.30
C ALA A 2 -1.24 -16.92 -6.98
N VAL A 3 -2.30 -17.34 -6.27
CA VAL A 3 -2.65 -16.75 -4.95
C VAL A 3 -1.56 -16.95 -3.91
N ALA A 4 -0.82 -18.06 -3.95
CA ALA A 4 0.23 -18.33 -2.96
C ALA A 4 1.41 -17.35 -3.12
N LEU A 5 1.72 -16.91 -4.35
CA LEU A 5 2.72 -15.86 -4.58
C LEU A 5 2.29 -14.53 -3.95
N VAL A 6 1.03 -14.13 -4.14
CA VAL A 6 0.48 -12.90 -3.55
C VAL A 6 0.53 -12.97 -2.01
N LEU A 7 0.12 -14.10 -1.42
CA LEU A 7 0.20 -14.30 0.02
C LEU A 7 1.65 -14.23 0.53
N ALA A 8 2.60 -14.87 -0.16
CA ALA A 8 4.00 -14.86 0.23
C ALA A 8 4.61 -13.45 0.20
N ASP A 9 4.29 -12.67 -0.83
CA ASP A 9 4.73 -11.29 -0.97
C ASP A 9 4.16 -10.38 0.12
N HIS A 10 2.83 -10.36 0.26
CA HIS A 10 2.16 -9.59 1.32
C HIS A 10 2.51 -10.08 2.74
N GLY A 11 2.96 -11.33 2.87
CA GLY A 11 3.42 -11.93 4.12
C GLY A 11 4.88 -11.63 4.46
N GLY A 12 5.63 -10.97 3.57
CA GLY A 12 7.04 -10.65 3.76
C GLY A 12 7.96 -11.86 3.74
N VAL A 13 7.62 -12.91 2.98
CA VAL A 13 8.49 -14.07 2.81
C VAL A 13 9.76 -13.65 2.07
N ALA A 14 10.91 -13.96 2.65
CA ALA A 14 12.20 -13.57 2.09
C ALA A 14 12.38 -14.11 0.66
N GLY A 15 12.82 -13.24 -0.25
CA GLY A 15 13.03 -13.58 -1.65
C GLY A 15 11.75 -13.78 -2.47
N MET A 16 10.61 -13.24 -2.03
CA MET A 16 9.33 -13.30 -2.77
C MET A 16 8.73 -11.91 -3.06
N THR A 17 9.59 -10.88 -3.20
CA THR A 17 9.17 -9.48 -3.42
C THR A 17 8.42 -9.24 -4.74
N GLY A 18 8.55 -10.16 -5.70
CA GLY A 18 7.83 -10.13 -6.97
C GLY A 18 6.50 -10.87 -6.94
N GLY A 19 6.04 -11.34 -5.78
CA GLY A 19 4.82 -12.16 -5.72
C GLY A 19 3.53 -11.41 -6.06
N PHE A 20 3.53 -10.06 -6.05
CA PHE A 20 2.46 -9.22 -6.61
C PHE A 20 2.11 -9.57 -8.07
N LEU A 21 3.06 -10.11 -8.84
CA LEU A 21 2.88 -10.60 -10.21
C LEU A 21 2.00 -11.86 -10.29
N GLY A 22 1.66 -12.48 -9.16
CA GLY A 22 0.66 -13.54 -9.11
C GLY A 22 -0.70 -13.07 -9.66
N VAL A 23 -1.01 -11.77 -9.55
CA VAL A 23 -2.22 -11.16 -10.15
C VAL A 23 -2.19 -11.24 -11.68
N ASP A 24 -1.04 -11.05 -12.32
CA ASP A 24 -0.91 -11.18 -13.78
C ASP A 24 -1.24 -12.60 -14.25
N VAL A 25 -0.82 -13.61 -13.49
CA VAL A 25 -1.17 -15.01 -13.80
C VAL A 25 -2.68 -15.22 -13.71
N PHE A 26 -3.36 -14.59 -12.74
CA PHE A 26 -4.83 -14.59 -12.69
C PHE A 26 -5.46 -13.93 -13.91
N PHE A 27 -4.97 -12.76 -14.30
CA PHE A 27 -5.43 -12.05 -15.49
C PHE A 27 -5.29 -12.89 -16.76
N VAL A 28 -4.14 -13.52 -16.98
CA VAL A 28 -3.94 -14.42 -18.14
C VAL A 28 -4.90 -15.62 -18.09
N LEU A 29 -5.04 -16.26 -16.93
CA LEU A 29 -5.98 -17.37 -16.73
C LEU A 29 -7.43 -16.95 -17.04
N SER A 30 -7.85 -15.80 -16.56
CA SER A 30 -9.19 -15.27 -16.75
C SER A 30 -9.46 -14.92 -18.21
N GLY A 31 -8.52 -14.26 -18.87
CA GLY A 31 -8.60 -13.99 -20.30
C GLY A 31 -8.70 -15.25 -21.14
N PHE A 32 -7.90 -16.27 -20.82
CA PHE A 32 -7.90 -17.57 -21.49
C PHE A 32 -9.23 -18.32 -21.29
N LEU A 33 -9.70 -18.41 -20.04
CA LEU A 33 -10.90 -19.18 -19.69
C LEU A 33 -12.19 -18.53 -20.20
N ILE A 34 -12.33 -17.21 -20.06
CA ILE A 34 -13.54 -16.52 -20.53
C ILE A 34 -13.63 -16.56 -22.05
N THR A 35 -12.53 -16.29 -22.75
CA THR A 35 -12.51 -16.31 -24.22
C THR A 35 -12.83 -17.71 -24.76
N SER A 36 -12.26 -18.76 -24.17
CA SER A 36 -12.54 -20.14 -24.60
C SER A 36 -14.00 -20.52 -24.38
N LEU A 37 -14.59 -20.19 -23.22
CA LEU A 37 -15.99 -20.48 -22.93
C LEU A 37 -16.95 -19.76 -23.89
N LEU A 38 -16.69 -18.49 -24.20
CA LEU A 38 -17.54 -17.70 -25.09
C LEU A 38 -17.45 -18.19 -26.54
N LEU A 39 -16.25 -18.55 -27.00
CA LEU A 39 -16.04 -19.11 -28.33
C LEU A 39 -16.64 -20.52 -28.47
N ASP A 40 -16.59 -21.35 -27.42
CA ASP A 40 -17.27 -22.65 -27.40
C ASP A 40 -18.80 -22.49 -27.44
N GLU A 41 -19.35 -21.60 -26.62
CA GLU A 41 -20.79 -21.30 -26.61
C GLU A 41 -21.27 -20.82 -27.98
N LEU A 42 -20.51 -19.90 -28.60
CA LEU A 42 -20.78 -19.43 -29.95
C LEU A 42 -20.70 -20.56 -30.97
N GLY A 43 -19.70 -21.44 -30.87
CA GLY A 43 -19.52 -22.58 -31.76
C GLY A 43 -20.66 -23.61 -31.66
N ARG A 44 -21.18 -23.83 -30.45
CA ARG A 44 -22.23 -24.82 -30.18
C ARG A 44 -23.64 -24.30 -30.44
N THR A 45 -23.90 -23.04 -30.13
CA THR A 45 -25.26 -22.47 -30.12
C THR A 45 -25.48 -21.40 -31.19
N GLY A 46 -24.42 -20.94 -31.86
CA GLY A 46 -24.47 -19.85 -32.83
C GLY A 46 -24.65 -18.46 -32.22
N ARG A 47 -24.75 -18.33 -30.90
CA ARG A 47 -24.90 -17.07 -30.17
C ARG A 47 -24.16 -17.11 -28.83
N ILE A 48 -24.04 -15.95 -28.18
CA ILE A 48 -23.52 -15.82 -26.82
C ILE A 48 -24.64 -15.30 -25.94
N ASP A 49 -24.97 -16.00 -24.85
CA ASP A 49 -25.97 -15.57 -23.88
C ASP A 49 -25.33 -14.68 -22.80
N LEU A 50 -25.32 -13.37 -23.07
CA LEU A 50 -24.72 -12.35 -22.19
C LEU A 50 -25.38 -12.31 -20.81
N ALA A 51 -26.72 -12.45 -20.75
CA ALA A 51 -27.45 -12.40 -19.50
C ALA A 51 -27.05 -13.57 -18.60
N ASN A 52 -27.07 -14.79 -19.13
CA ASN A 52 -26.65 -15.96 -18.37
C ASN A 52 -25.15 -15.94 -18.04
N PHE A 53 -24.31 -15.37 -18.91
CA PHE A 53 -22.90 -15.14 -18.61
C PHE A 53 -22.71 -14.27 -17.36
N TRP A 54 -23.32 -13.08 -17.32
CA TRP A 54 -23.20 -12.16 -16.18
C TRP A 54 -23.87 -12.69 -14.92
N ILE A 55 -25.01 -13.39 -15.03
CA ILE A 55 -25.67 -14.04 -13.88
C ILE A 55 -24.74 -15.05 -13.21
N ARG A 56 -24.05 -15.89 -13.99
CA ARG A 56 -23.10 -16.87 -13.45
C ARG A 56 -21.93 -16.19 -12.73
N ARG A 57 -21.46 -15.05 -13.24
CA ARG A 57 -20.37 -14.27 -12.64
C ARG A 57 -20.81 -13.55 -11.37
N ALA A 58 -21.96 -12.87 -11.41
CA ALA A 58 -22.54 -12.21 -10.25
C ALA A 58 -22.72 -13.19 -9.08
N ARG A 59 -23.28 -14.39 -9.30
CA ARG A 59 -23.42 -15.42 -8.26
C ARG A 59 -22.10 -15.97 -7.74
N ARG A 60 -21.04 -15.90 -8.54
CA ARG A 60 -19.72 -16.41 -8.19
C ARG A 60 -18.94 -15.42 -7.33
N LEU A 61 -19.03 -14.13 -7.63
CA LEU A 61 -18.09 -13.11 -7.16
C LEU A 61 -18.74 -12.14 -6.17
N LEU A 62 -19.94 -11.65 -6.49
CA LEU A 62 -20.60 -10.61 -5.70
C LEU A 62 -20.86 -10.98 -4.23
N PRO A 63 -21.32 -12.20 -3.86
CA PRO A 63 -21.64 -12.50 -2.47
C PRO A 63 -20.45 -12.39 -1.53
N ALA A 64 -19.31 -12.95 -1.93
CA ALA A 64 -18.11 -12.90 -1.11
C ALA A 64 -17.52 -11.48 -1.06
N LEU A 65 -17.54 -10.74 -2.18
CA LEU A 65 -17.16 -9.31 -2.17
C LEU A 65 -17.99 -8.52 -1.17
N VAL A 66 -19.32 -8.61 -1.27
CA VAL A 66 -20.24 -7.87 -0.39
C VAL A 66 -20.02 -8.22 1.06
N LEU A 67 -19.89 -9.52 1.37
CA LEU A 67 -19.60 -9.97 2.73
C LEU A 67 -18.29 -9.40 3.26
N MET A 68 -17.21 -9.47 2.47
CA MET A 68 -15.90 -8.98 2.90
C MET A 68 -15.92 -7.47 3.12
N VAL A 69 -16.42 -6.68 2.17
CA VAL A 69 -16.45 -5.22 2.27
C VAL A 69 -17.28 -4.76 3.47
N LEU A 70 -18.45 -5.36 3.70
CA LEU A 70 -19.27 -5.05 4.88
C LEU A 70 -18.57 -5.47 6.18
N THR A 71 -17.85 -6.58 6.18
CA THR A 71 -17.06 -7.02 7.34
C THR A 71 -15.93 -6.04 7.65
N VAL A 72 -15.24 -5.53 6.64
CA VAL A 72 -14.22 -4.47 6.80
C VAL A 72 -14.86 -3.17 7.29
N ALA A 73 -16.02 -2.79 6.76
CA ALA A 73 -16.75 -1.58 7.18
C ALA A 73 -17.15 -1.62 8.66
N VAL A 74 -17.67 -2.77 9.13
CA VAL A 74 -18.02 -3.00 10.54
C VAL A 74 -16.76 -3.12 11.41
N GLY A 75 -15.74 -3.82 10.91
CA GLY A 75 -14.47 -4.05 11.58
C GLY A 75 -13.46 -2.90 11.49
N ARG A 76 -13.86 -1.71 11.03
CA ARG A 76 -12.93 -0.59 10.74
C ARG A 76 -12.04 -0.18 11.92
N GLN A 77 -12.52 -0.38 13.15
CA GLN A 77 -11.78 -0.08 14.38
C GLN A 77 -10.55 -0.98 14.58
N PHE A 78 -10.47 -2.10 13.86
CA PHE A 78 -9.30 -2.97 13.83
C PHE A 78 -8.26 -2.52 12.80
N PHE A 79 -8.36 -1.33 12.22
CA PHE A 79 -7.36 -0.76 11.33
C PHE A 79 -6.92 0.61 11.85
N SER A 80 -5.79 1.12 11.37
CA SER A 80 -5.35 2.46 11.76
C SER A 80 -6.33 3.51 11.18
N PRO A 81 -6.54 4.65 11.86
CA PRO A 81 -7.42 5.71 11.36
C PRO A 81 -7.06 6.17 9.94
N GLU A 82 -5.77 6.20 9.59
CA GLU A 82 -5.28 6.57 8.26
C GLU A 82 -5.70 5.54 7.20
N ALA A 83 -5.59 4.25 7.51
CA ALA A 83 -5.96 3.16 6.60
C ALA A 83 -7.45 3.18 6.24
N VAL A 84 -8.30 3.64 7.16
CA VAL A 84 -9.77 3.67 6.96
C VAL A 84 -10.33 5.06 6.67
N ALA A 85 -9.47 6.09 6.55
CA ALA A 85 -9.89 7.46 6.30
C ALA A 85 -10.73 7.60 5.02
N ARG A 86 -10.45 6.79 3.99
CA ARG A 86 -11.18 6.76 2.71
C ARG A 86 -12.00 5.48 2.50
N LEU A 87 -12.23 4.71 3.56
CA LEU A 87 -12.89 3.40 3.47
C LEU A 87 -14.26 3.47 2.79
N ARG A 88 -15.01 4.57 2.99
CA ARG A 88 -16.31 4.79 2.33
C ARG A 88 -16.17 4.82 0.81
N ASP A 89 -15.22 5.61 0.30
CA ASP A 89 -15.02 5.79 -1.14
C ASP A 89 -14.47 4.51 -1.76
N ASP A 90 -13.50 3.87 -1.09
CA ASP A 90 -12.90 2.60 -1.51
C ASP A 90 -13.95 1.48 -1.59
N ALA A 91 -14.84 1.38 -0.60
CA ALA A 91 -15.89 0.37 -0.56
C ALA A 91 -16.92 0.57 -1.69
N VAL A 92 -17.36 1.81 -1.91
CA VAL A 92 -18.28 2.13 -3.01
C VAL A 92 -17.61 1.82 -4.35
N ALA A 93 -16.36 2.24 -4.54
CA ALA A 93 -15.61 1.93 -5.74
C ALA A 93 -15.42 0.41 -5.93
N ALA A 94 -15.20 -0.36 -4.87
CA ALA A 94 -15.10 -1.82 -4.93
C ALA A 94 -16.43 -2.47 -5.39
N PHE A 95 -17.57 -2.03 -4.86
CA PHE A 95 -18.89 -2.56 -5.27
C PHE A 95 -19.22 -2.30 -6.75
N PHE A 96 -18.76 -1.18 -7.29
CA PHE A 96 -18.95 -0.80 -8.70
C PHE A 96 -17.78 -1.18 -9.61
N TRP A 97 -16.83 -2.00 -9.12
CA TRP A 97 -15.67 -2.47 -9.89
C TRP A 97 -14.77 -1.34 -10.43
N ALA A 98 -14.72 -0.22 -9.70
CA ALA A 98 -13.98 0.99 -10.03
C ALA A 98 -12.85 1.30 -9.04
N ALA A 99 -12.57 0.40 -8.08
CA ALA A 99 -11.54 0.59 -7.05
C ALA A 99 -10.17 0.95 -7.65
N ASN A 100 -9.80 0.34 -8.78
CA ASN A 100 -8.53 0.63 -9.43
C ASN A 100 -8.41 2.09 -9.91
N TRP A 101 -9.47 2.66 -10.48
CA TRP A 101 -9.49 4.06 -10.91
C TRP A 101 -9.61 5.03 -9.74
N MET A 102 -10.27 4.62 -8.65
CA MET A 102 -10.26 5.39 -7.40
C MET A 102 -8.83 5.53 -6.86
N PHE A 103 -8.06 4.44 -6.81
CA PHE A 103 -6.67 4.48 -6.36
C PHE A 103 -5.75 5.28 -7.30
N VAL A 104 -6.01 5.27 -8.62
CA VAL A 104 -5.33 6.17 -9.57
C VAL A 104 -5.66 7.63 -9.28
N ALA A 105 -6.94 7.96 -9.07
CA ALA A 105 -7.38 9.33 -8.79
C ALA A 105 -6.80 9.86 -7.46
N ASP A 106 -6.69 8.99 -6.46
CA ASP A 106 -6.12 9.29 -5.16
C ASP A 106 -4.58 9.25 -5.13
N LYS A 107 -3.92 8.93 -6.25
CA LYS A 107 -2.46 8.74 -6.34
C LYS A 107 -1.94 7.79 -5.24
N THR A 108 -2.64 6.68 -5.06
CA THR A 108 -2.32 5.72 -4.00
C THR A 108 -0.97 5.07 -4.29
N ASP A 109 -0.13 5.02 -3.27
CA ASP A 109 1.15 4.34 -3.26
C ASP A 109 0.95 2.83 -3.04
N TYR A 110 1.33 2.00 -4.01
CA TYR A 110 1.26 0.54 -3.87
C TYR A 110 2.61 -0.06 -3.43
N PHE A 111 3.69 0.43 -4.02
CA PHE A 111 5.04 -0.13 -3.80
C PHE A 111 5.86 0.63 -2.74
N THR A 112 5.46 1.86 -2.42
CA THR A 112 6.06 2.69 -1.38
C THR A 112 5.25 2.59 -0.08
N ARG A 113 5.93 2.56 1.08
CA ARG A 113 5.34 2.20 2.39
C ARG A 113 5.07 3.40 3.30
N GLY A 114 4.95 4.60 2.73
CA GLY A 114 4.81 5.85 3.49
C GLY A 114 3.57 5.96 4.39
N ALA A 115 2.48 5.27 4.06
CA ALA A 115 1.23 5.26 4.85
C ALA A 115 0.62 3.85 4.94
N PRO A 116 -0.09 3.54 6.04
CA PRO A 116 -0.86 2.31 6.16
C PRO A 116 -1.84 2.16 4.98
N PRO A 117 -1.82 1.03 4.26
CA PRO A 117 -2.65 0.84 3.08
C PRO A 117 -4.13 0.65 3.43
N SER A 118 -5.00 0.96 2.47
CA SER A 118 -6.44 0.69 2.60
C SER A 118 -6.71 -0.81 2.77
N PRO A 119 -7.62 -1.22 3.67
CA PRO A 119 -8.00 -2.63 3.81
C PRO A 119 -8.74 -3.19 2.60
N LEU A 120 -9.09 -2.36 1.63
CA LEU A 120 -9.70 -2.77 0.36
C LEU A 120 -8.76 -2.57 -0.84
N GLN A 121 -7.48 -2.25 -0.63
CA GLN A 121 -6.55 -1.92 -1.71
C GLN A 121 -6.47 -3.01 -2.78
N HIS A 122 -6.35 -4.29 -2.38
CA HIS A 122 -6.33 -5.44 -3.30
C HIS A 122 -7.55 -5.54 -4.25
N ALA A 123 -8.67 -4.87 -3.97
CA ALA A 123 -9.86 -4.85 -4.84
C ALA A 123 -9.60 -4.14 -6.18
N TRP A 124 -8.47 -3.45 -6.34
CA TRP A 124 -8.05 -2.86 -7.62
C TRP A 124 -8.00 -3.92 -8.73
N SER A 125 -7.45 -5.10 -8.46
CA SER A 125 -7.27 -6.14 -9.48
C SER A 125 -8.62 -6.71 -9.92
N LEU A 126 -9.56 -6.84 -8.98
CA LEU A 126 -10.93 -7.26 -9.23
C LEU A 126 -11.65 -6.25 -10.14
N GLY A 127 -11.42 -4.96 -9.94
CA GLY A 127 -11.95 -3.91 -10.83
C GLY A 127 -11.50 -4.09 -12.27
N VAL A 128 -10.20 -4.30 -12.49
CA VAL A 128 -9.63 -4.56 -13.82
C VAL A 128 -10.25 -5.82 -14.46
N GLU A 129 -10.38 -6.90 -13.70
CA GLU A 129 -10.91 -8.17 -14.16
C GLU A 129 -12.41 -8.08 -14.52
N GLU A 130 -13.23 -7.43 -13.70
CA GLU A 130 -14.67 -7.29 -13.94
C GLU A 130 -14.97 -6.32 -15.09
N GLN A 131 -14.17 -5.27 -15.27
CA GLN A 131 -14.26 -4.40 -16.45
C GLN A 131 -14.03 -5.21 -17.74
N TYR A 132 -13.08 -6.14 -17.72
CA TYR A 132 -12.88 -7.08 -18.82
C TYR A 132 -14.07 -8.03 -19.00
N TYR A 133 -14.65 -8.57 -17.92
CA TYR A 133 -15.85 -9.42 -18.00
C TYR A 133 -17.09 -8.69 -18.50
N LEU A 134 -17.15 -7.37 -18.35
CA LEU A 134 -18.21 -6.56 -18.92
C LEU A 134 -17.98 -6.31 -20.42
N VAL A 135 -16.78 -5.84 -20.78
CA VAL A 135 -16.48 -5.36 -22.14
C VAL A 135 -16.20 -6.49 -23.13
N TRP A 136 -15.45 -7.51 -22.73
CA TRP A 136 -14.95 -8.55 -23.64
C TRP A 136 -16.05 -9.39 -24.30
N PRO A 137 -17.09 -9.88 -23.57
CA PRO A 137 -18.19 -10.60 -24.20
C PRO A 137 -18.95 -9.75 -25.23
N LEU A 138 -19.11 -8.45 -24.98
CA LEU A 138 -19.76 -7.52 -25.91
C LEU A 138 -18.94 -7.37 -27.19
N LEU A 139 -17.61 -7.24 -27.07
CA LEU A 139 -16.70 -7.20 -28.23
C LEU A 139 -16.76 -8.49 -29.05
N LEU A 140 -16.79 -9.65 -28.41
CA LEU A 140 -16.95 -10.95 -29.08
C LEU A 140 -18.27 -11.05 -29.86
N VAL A 141 -19.38 -10.60 -29.26
CA VAL A 141 -20.67 -10.53 -29.94
C VAL A 141 -20.60 -9.58 -31.14
N ALA A 142 -19.99 -8.39 -30.97
CA ALA A 142 -19.83 -7.42 -32.05
C ALA A 142 -19.00 -8.00 -33.22
N VAL A 143 -17.91 -8.72 -32.94
CA VAL A 143 -17.09 -9.41 -33.94
C VAL A 143 -17.91 -10.49 -34.65
N ALA A 144 -18.60 -11.36 -33.91
CA ALA A 144 -19.41 -12.43 -34.48
C ALA A 144 -20.52 -11.89 -35.40
N VAL A 145 -21.26 -10.88 -34.94
CA VAL A 145 -22.33 -10.22 -35.70
C VAL A 145 -21.77 -9.47 -36.91
N GLY A 146 -20.66 -8.74 -36.74
CA GLY A 146 -20.00 -7.99 -37.82
C GLY A 146 -19.53 -8.91 -38.94
N LEU A 147 -18.86 -10.01 -38.60
CA LEU A 147 -18.44 -11.03 -39.57
C LEU A 147 -19.63 -11.73 -40.23
N ALA A 148 -20.68 -12.06 -39.48
CA ALA A 148 -21.90 -12.63 -40.05
C ALA A 148 -22.58 -11.68 -41.04
N ARG A 149 -22.67 -10.39 -40.72
CA ARG A 149 -23.20 -9.36 -41.63
C ARG A 149 -22.33 -9.20 -42.89
N ARG A 150 -21.00 -9.18 -42.75
CA ARG A 150 -20.05 -9.10 -43.87
C ARG A 150 -20.12 -10.33 -44.77
N ALA A 151 -20.20 -11.52 -44.18
CA ALA A 151 -20.31 -12.77 -44.91
C ALA A 151 -21.61 -12.82 -45.74
N ARG A 152 -22.75 -12.44 -45.13
CA ARG A 152 -24.03 -12.28 -45.84
C ARG A 152 -23.94 -11.30 -47.02
N ARG A 153 -23.34 -10.12 -46.83
CA ARG A 153 -23.14 -9.13 -47.92
C ARG A 153 -22.27 -9.64 -49.06
N ARG A 154 -21.33 -10.54 -48.78
CA ARG A 154 -20.41 -11.14 -49.76
C ARG A 154 -20.86 -12.50 -50.27
N ASN A 155 -22.07 -12.93 -49.93
CA ASN A 155 -22.60 -14.27 -50.26
C ASN A 155 -21.68 -15.43 -49.83
N THR A 156 -20.99 -15.27 -48.70
CA THR A 156 -20.10 -16.27 -48.09
C THR A 156 -20.66 -16.72 -46.74
N ARG A 157 -20.16 -17.85 -46.20
CA ARG A 157 -20.55 -18.34 -44.87
C ARG A 157 -19.61 -17.80 -43.80
N ALA A 158 -20.17 -17.27 -42.71
CA ALA A 158 -19.38 -16.94 -41.53
C ALA A 158 -18.91 -18.23 -40.85
N THR A 159 -17.61 -18.32 -40.55
CA THR A 159 -17.02 -19.48 -39.88
C THR A 159 -16.54 -19.10 -38.50
N LEU A 160 -16.61 -20.05 -37.56
CA LEU A 160 -16.02 -19.89 -36.23
C LEU A 160 -14.51 -19.62 -36.30
N GLY A 161 -13.82 -20.20 -37.30
CA GLY A 161 -12.41 -19.92 -37.56
C GLY A 161 -12.13 -18.45 -37.89
N GLY A 162 -13.00 -17.81 -38.68
CA GLY A 162 -12.89 -16.37 -38.96
C GLY A 162 -13.10 -15.49 -37.72
N VAL A 163 -14.04 -15.87 -36.84
CA VAL A 163 -14.24 -15.22 -35.54
C VAL A 163 -12.99 -15.38 -34.68
N ARG A 164 -12.47 -16.60 -34.54
CA ARG A 164 -11.24 -16.89 -33.77
C ARG A 164 -10.04 -16.10 -34.25
N LEU A 165 -9.80 -16.07 -35.56
CA LEU A 165 -8.69 -15.31 -36.13
C LEU A 165 -8.84 -13.80 -35.84
N THR A 166 -10.04 -13.26 -35.99
CA THR A 166 -10.31 -11.84 -35.72
C THR A 166 -10.11 -11.53 -34.23
N VAL A 167 -10.59 -12.39 -33.33
CA VAL A 167 -10.39 -12.26 -31.89
C VAL A 167 -8.90 -12.35 -31.53
N PHE A 168 -8.15 -13.28 -32.13
CA PHE A 168 -6.71 -13.40 -31.93
C PHE A 168 -5.98 -12.12 -32.35
N VAL A 169 -6.28 -11.58 -33.52
CA VAL A 169 -5.66 -10.34 -34.02
C VAL A 169 -6.01 -9.16 -33.12
N LEU A 170 -7.28 -8.98 -32.76
CA LEU A 170 -7.71 -7.88 -31.89
C LEU A 170 -7.11 -7.98 -30.48
N ALA A 171 -7.09 -9.18 -29.90
CA ALA A 171 -6.48 -9.42 -28.60
C ALA A 171 -4.98 -9.16 -28.63
N THR A 172 -4.27 -9.59 -29.68
CA THR A 172 -2.83 -9.36 -29.84
C THR A 172 -2.51 -7.88 -30.01
N LEU A 173 -3.25 -7.16 -30.86
CA LEU A 173 -3.09 -5.72 -31.05
C LEU A 173 -3.41 -4.94 -29.76
N GLY A 174 -4.48 -5.31 -29.06
CA GLY A 174 -4.84 -4.70 -27.78
C GLY A 174 -3.81 -4.98 -26.69
N ALA A 175 -3.25 -6.20 -26.64
CA ALA A 175 -2.17 -6.54 -25.72
C ALA A 175 -0.92 -5.72 -26.01
N ALA A 176 -0.54 -5.60 -27.29
CA ALA A 176 0.60 -4.76 -27.70
C ALA A 176 0.38 -3.28 -27.36
N GLY A 177 -0.83 -2.74 -27.59
CA GLY A 177 -1.18 -1.37 -27.23
C GLY A 177 -1.14 -1.12 -25.72
N SER A 178 -1.68 -2.06 -24.93
CA SER A 178 -1.65 -1.99 -23.46
C SER A 178 -0.23 -2.11 -22.90
N ALA A 179 0.60 -3.00 -23.47
CA ALA A 179 2.01 -3.15 -23.13
C ALA A 179 2.81 -1.88 -23.48
N ALA A 180 2.58 -1.32 -24.67
CA ALA A 180 3.21 -0.07 -25.09
C ALA A 180 2.81 1.09 -24.16
N ALA A 181 1.53 1.21 -23.80
CA ALA A 181 1.08 2.19 -22.82
C ALA A 181 1.78 2.01 -21.47
N ALA A 182 1.90 0.78 -20.96
CA ALA A 182 2.57 0.51 -19.70
C ALA A 182 4.07 0.90 -19.74
N ILE A 183 4.76 0.55 -20.84
CA ILE A 183 6.18 0.85 -21.03
C ILE A 183 6.42 2.36 -21.16
N LEU A 184 5.62 3.04 -21.99
CA LEU A 184 5.79 4.47 -22.29
C LEU A 184 5.39 5.36 -21.12
N LEU A 185 4.39 4.94 -20.32
CA LEU A 185 3.94 5.68 -19.15
C LEU A 185 4.76 5.36 -17.90
N ALA A 186 5.68 4.40 -17.90
CA ALA A 186 6.43 4.00 -16.70
C ALA A 186 7.54 5.02 -16.35
N THR A 187 7.25 5.85 -15.34
CA THR A 187 8.20 6.72 -14.64
C THR A 187 8.00 6.56 -13.14
N ASP A 188 8.94 7.03 -12.31
CA ASP A 188 8.78 6.95 -10.85
C ASP A 188 7.50 7.68 -10.37
N ALA A 189 7.11 8.76 -11.05
CA ALA A 189 5.90 9.53 -10.73
C ALA A 189 4.57 8.88 -11.17
N THR A 190 4.62 7.94 -12.12
CA THR A 190 3.42 7.37 -12.77
C THR A 190 3.32 5.86 -12.61
N ARG A 191 4.29 5.24 -11.93
CA ARG A 191 4.40 3.80 -11.73
C ARG A 191 3.14 3.18 -11.15
N ASP A 192 2.61 3.74 -10.06
CA ASP A 192 1.43 3.20 -9.38
C ASP A 192 0.16 3.33 -10.26
N ARG A 193 0.07 4.40 -11.05
CA ARG A 193 -0.98 4.52 -12.08
C ARG A 193 -0.86 3.45 -13.16
N VAL A 194 0.36 3.12 -13.60
CA VAL A 194 0.59 2.02 -14.56
C VAL A 194 0.18 0.68 -13.94
N TYR A 195 0.41 0.51 -12.64
CA TYR A 195 0.06 -0.71 -11.93
C TYR A 195 -1.45 -0.90 -11.73
N PHE A 196 -2.17 0.17 -11.39
CA PHE A 196 -3.63 0.12 -11.19
C PHE A 196 -4.47 0.26 -12.48
N GLY A 197 -3.93 0.92 -13.52
CA GLY A 197 -4.67 1.27 -14.73
C GLY A 197 -5.12 0.05 -15.55
N THR A 198 -6.42 -0.04 -15.87
CA THR A 198 -6.94 -1.12 -16.73
C THR A 198 -6.30 -1.09 -18.11
N ASP A 199 -6.04 0.09 -18.66
CA ASP A 199 -5.44 0.29 -19.97
C ASP A 199 -3.98 -0.20 -20.05
N THR A 200 -3.24 -0.18 -18.94
CA THR A 200 -1.85 -0.66 -18.85
C THR A 200 -1.73 -2.10 -18.36
N ARG A 201 -2.79 -2.65 -17.75
CA ARG A 201 -2.83 -4.02 -17.21
C ARG A 201 -3.64 -5.00 -18.07
N ALA A 202 -4.48 -4.49 -18.99
CA ALA A 202 -5.28 -5.32 -19.89
C ALA A 202 -4.44 -6.28 -20.74
N GLN A 203 -3.16 -5.99 -20.99
CA GLN A 203 -2.23 -6.86 -21.70
C GLN A 203 -2.25 -8.32 -21.21
N ALA A 204 -2.29 -8.57 -19.90
CA ALA A 204 -2.30 -9.93 -19.37
C ALA A 204 -3.60 -10.68 -19.74
N LEU A 205 -4.76 -10.05 -19.57
CA LEU A 205 -6.06 -10.58 -19.98
C LEU A 205 -6.10 -10.85 -21.49
N LEU A 206 -5.61 -9.90 -22.29
CA LEU A 206 -5.63 -9.99 -23.75
C LEU A 206 -4.64 -11.02 -24.30
N VAL A 207 -3.48 -11.20 -23.67
CA VAL A 207 -2.53 -12.29 -23.99
C VAL A 207 -3.19 -13.65 -23.74
N GLY A 208 -3.89 -13.82 -22.61
CA GLY A 208 -4.67 -15.02 -22.34
C GLY A 208 -5.77 -15.26 -23.38
N ALA A 209 -6.49 -14.20 -23.76
CA ALA A 209 -7.54 -14.24 -24.78
C ALA A 209 -7.01 -14.62 -26.17
N ALA A 210 -5.87 -14.05 -26.57
CA ALA A 210 -5.19 -14.37 -27.81
C ALA A 210 -4.75 -15.84 -27.84
N ALA A 211 -4.09 -16.31 -26.77
CA ALA A 211 -3.68 -17.70 -26.63
C ALA A 211 -4.88 -18.66 -26.72
N SER A 212 -6.01 -18.33 -26.08
CA SER A 212 -7.23 -19.12 -26.18
C SER A 212 -7.78 -19.16 -27.61
N ALA A 213 -7.92 -18.01 -28.27
CA ALA A 213 -8.49 -17.93 -29.61
C ALA A 213 -7.66 -18.69 -30.67
N LEU A 214 -6.33 -18.71 -30.49
CA LEU A 214 -5.40 -19.41 -31.38
C LEU A 214 -5.35 -20.92 -31.13
N LEU A 215 -5.29 -21.33 -29.85
CA LEU A 215 -4.89 -22.69 -29.48
C LEU A 215 -6.08 -23.61 -29.14
N VAL A 216 -7.20 -23.05 -28.69
CA VAL A 216 -8.35 -23.84 -28.24
C VAL A 216 -9.28 -24.12 -29.42
N GLY A 217 -8.96 -25.17 -30.18
CA GLY A 217 -9.68 -25.60 -31.38
C GLY A 217 -10.99 -26.36 -31.10
N ASP A 218 -10.94 -27.32 -30.16
CA ASP A 218 -12.01 -28.29 -29.88
C ASP A 218 -12.15 -28.52 -28.36
N TRP A 219 -13.14 -27.85 -27.77
CA TRP A 219 -13.44 -27.94 -26.34
C TRP A 219 -13.95 -29.33 -25.94
N SER A 220 -14.60 -30.06 -26.85
CA SER A 220 -15.10 -31.40 -26.58
C SER A 220 -13.97 -32.39 -26.33
N SER A 221 -12.84 -32.20 -27.03
CA SER A 221 -11.63 -33.01 -26.85
C SER A 221 -10.83 -32.59 -25.61
N LEU A 222 -10.80 -31.29 -25.26
CA LEU A 222 -10.25 -30.80 -23.98
C LEU A 222 -11.00 -31.38 -22.77
N ASN A 223 -12.32 -31.41 -22.81
CA ASN A 223 -13.14 -31.88 -21.70
C ASN A 223 -13.08 -33.41 -21.52
N ARG A 224 -12.65 -34.15 -22.55
CA ARG A 224 -12.40 -35.61 -22.51
C ARG A 224 -10.98 -35.97 -22.06
N GLY A 225 -10.14 -34.99 -21.72
CA GLY A 225 -8.76 -35.21 -21.27
C GLY A 225 -7.85 -35.82 -22.35
N TRP A 226 -8.16 -35.55 -23.62
CA TRP A 226 -7.38 -36.03 -24.75
C TRP A 226 -6.32 -35.00 -25.13
N SER A 227 -5.09 -35.47 -25.37
CA SER A 227 -4.03 -34.64 -25.93
C SER A 227 -4.43 -34.19 -27.33
N LEU A 228 -4.66 -32.89 -27.49
CA LEU A 228 -4.86 -32.28 -28.82
C LEU A 228 -3.58 -32.33 -29.67
N ILE A 229 -2.45 -32.57 -29.02
CA ILE A 229 -1.14 -32.66 -29.65
C ILE A 229 -0.89 -34.10 -30.12
N ARG A 230 -0.88 -34.28 -31.44
CA ARG A 230 -0.70 -35.60 -32.08
C ARG A 230 0.77 -35.95 -32.37
N SER A 231 1.64 -34.97 -32.59
CA SER A 231 3.04 -35.21 -32.94
C SER A 231 3.93 -35.48 -31.72
N ARG A 232 4.96 -36.33 -31.88
CA ARG A 232 5.94 -36.61 -30.82
C ARG A 232 6.71 -35.35 -30.41
N THR A 233 7.13 -34.53 -31.38
CA THR A 233 7.82 -33.25 -31.16
C THR A 233 6.93 -32.26 -30.43
N GLY A 234 5.64 -32.18 -30.79
CA GLY A 234 4.68 -31.32 -30.11
C GLY A 234 4.51 -31.70 -28.63
N LYS A 235 4.49 -32.99 -28.31
CA LYS A 235 4.40 -33.47 -26.91
C LYS A 235 5.65 -33.11 -26.11
N TRP A 236 6.83 -33.18 -26.71
CA TRP A 236 8.08 -32.74 -26.08
C TRP A 236 8.06 -31.24 -25.79
N VAL A 237 7.68 -30.42 -26.77
CA VAL A 237 7.55 -28.97 -26.61
C VAL A 237 6.53 -28.64 -25.50
N ALA A 238 5.36 -29.29 -25.50
CA ALA A 238 4.34 -29.07 -24.48
C ALA A 238 4.76 -29.47 -23.06
N ARG A 239 5.77 -30.33 -22.91
CA ARG A 239 6.35 -30.67 -21.60
C ARG A 239 7.41 -29.67 -21.15
N LEU A 240 8.18 -29.08 -22.08
CA LEU A 240 9.24 -28.13 -21.76
C LEU A 240 8.71 -26.71 -21.49
N LEU A 241 7.71 -26.24 -22.26
CA LEU A 241 7.19 -24.88 -22.14
C LEU A 241 6.67 -24.53 -20.73
N PRO A 242 5.92 -25.41 -20.03
CA PRO A 242 5.49 -25.09 -18.67
C PRO A 242 6.64 -25.00 -17.68
N VAL A 243 7.71 -25.78 -17.86
CA VAL A 243 8.90 -25.70 -17.00
C VAL A 243 9.61 -24.36 -17.21
N ILE A 244 9.76 -23.93 -18.46
CA ILE A 244 10.33 -22.61 -18.79
C ILE A 244 9.45 -21.50 -18.21
N GLY A 245 8.13 -21.58 -18.41
CA GLY A 245 7.18 -20.62 -17.86
C GLY A 245 7.24 -20.54 -16.33
N LEU A 246 7.29 -21.68 -15.63
CA LEU A 246 7.44 -21.73 -14.18
C LEU A 246 8.79 -21.16 -13.72
N ALA A 247 9.89 -21.44 -14.42
CA ALA A 247 11.19 -20.86 -14.10
C ALA A 247 11.20 -19.34 -14.28
N MET A 248 10.60 -18.83 -15.35
CA MET A 248 10.44 -17.38 -15.59
C MET A 248 9.57 -16.73 -14.52
N LEU A 249 8.43 -17.33 -14.16
CA LEU A 249 7.56 -16.84 -13.09
C LEU A 249 8.25 -16.89 -11.71
N GLY A 250 9.03 -17.93 -11.43
CA GLY A 250 9.81 -18.05 -10.21
C GLY A 250 10.92 -17.01 -10.12
N ALA A 251 11.64 -16.77 -11.21
CA ALA A 251 12.64 -15.71 -11.30
C ALA A 251 12.00 -14.33 -11.13
N ALA A 252 10.88 -14.06 -11.80
CA ALA A 252 10.14 -12.81 -11.64
C ALA A 252 9.64 -12.61 -10.20
N ALA A 253 9.11 -13.67 -9.57
CA ALA A 253 8.67 -13.61 -8.17
C ALA A 253 9.83 -13.35 -7.18
N HIS A 254 11.05 -13.77 -7.53
CA HIS A 254 12.22 -13.58 -6.67
C HIS A 254 12.91 -12.22 -6.85
N TYR A 255 13.05 -11.77 -8.10
CA TYR A 255 13.87 -10.61 -8.43
C TYR A 255 13.08 -9.33 -8.68
N ALA A 256 11.78 -9.42 -9.04
CA ALA A 256 11.00 -8.22 -9.29
C ALA A 256 10.76 -7.43 -8.00
N THR A 257 10.88 -6.12 -8.11
CA THR A 257 10.70 -5.16 -7.01
C THR A 257 9.51 -4.23 -7.25
N GLY A 258 8.96 -4.24 -8.46
CA GLY A 258 7.97 -3.26 -8.89
C GLY A 258 8.61 -1.90 -9.08
N SER A 259 9.81 -1.81 -9.66
CA SER A 259 10.43 -0.52 -9.99
C SER A 259 9.89 0.04 -11.32
N ALA A 260 9.96 1.37 -11.51
CA ALA A 260 9.56 1.96 -12.79
C ALA A 260 10.43 1.44 -13.96
N GLY A 261 11.71 1.16 -13.69
CA GLY A 261 12.62 0.55 -14.66
C GLY A 261 12.18 -0.84 -15.13
N GLU A 262 11.68 -1.68 -14.22
CA GLU A 262 11.15 -3.01 -14.56
C GLU A 262 9.90 -2.92 -15.45
N PHE A 263 8.97 -2.00 -15.15
CA PHE A 263 7.78 -1.80 -15.97
C PHE A 263 8.12 -1.25 -17.36
N ARG A 264 9.07 -0.30 -17.43
CA ARG A 264 9.61 0.20 -18.70
C ARG A 264 10.34 -0.89 -19.49
N GLY A 265 10.99 -1.82 -18.79
CA GLY A 265 11.63 -3.01 -19.38
C GLY A 265 10.65 -4.07 -19.88
N GLY A 266 9.33 -3.88 -19.71
CA GLY A 266 8.31 -4.80 -20.19
C GLY A 266 8.06 -5.99 -19.27
N LEU A 267 8.39 -5.90 -17.97
CA LEU A 267 8.17 -6.98 -16.99
C LEU A 267 6.75 -7.58 -17.09
N LEU A 268 5.72 -6.73 -17.20
CA LEU A 268 4.32 -7.16 -17.22
C LEU A 268 3.99 -8.07 -18.43
N ILE A 269 4.48 -7.73 -19.63
CA ILE A 269 4.24 -8.57 -20.82
C ILE A 269 5.04 -9.87 -20.75
N VAL A 270 6.26 -9.83 -20.20
CA VAL A 270 7.11 -11.02 -20.00
C VAL A 270 6.43 -12.01 -19.07
N VAL A 271 5.85 -11.53 -17.96
CA VAL A 271 5.10 -12.35 -17.01
C VAL A 271 3.82 -12.90 -17.65
N ALA A 272 3.12 -12.10 -18.45
CA ALA A 272 1.93 -12.57 -19.16
C ALA A 272 2.26 -13.71 -20.15
N ILE A 273 3.36 -13.59 -20.89
CA ILE A 273 3.86 -14.64 -21.79
C ILE A 273 4.27 -15.88 -20.99
N ALA A 274 5.03 -15.72 -19.90
CA ALA A 274 5.44 -16.82 -19.03
C ALA A 274 4.24 -17.60 -18.48
N ALA A 275 3.15 -16.90 -18.09
CA ALA A 275 1.91 -17.53 -17.68
C ALA A 275 1.26 -18.34 -18.82
N VAL A 276 1.23 -17.83 -20.06
CA VAL A 276 0.72 -18.58 -21.22
C VAL A 276 1.56 -19.84 -21.48
N LEU A 277 2.88 -19.78 -21.33
CA LEU A 277 3.78 -20.93 -21.49
C LEU A 277 3.44 -22.07 -20.50
N VAL A 278 2.85 -21.75 -19.35
CA VAL A 278 2.32 -22.74 -18.41
C VAL A 278 0.90 -23.16 -18.80
N ILE A 279 -0.01 -22.19 -18.95
CA ILE A 279 -1.45 -22.42 -19.05
C ILE A 279 -1.81 -23.17 -20.33
N ALA A 280 -1.29 -22.73 -21.48
CA ALA A 280 -1.71 -23.27 -22.77
C ALA A 280 -1.29 -24.75 -22.93
N PRO A 281 -0.04 -25.15 -22.68
CA PRO A 281 0.33 -26.56 -22.81
C PRO A 281 -0.36 -27.45 -21.77
N VAL A 282 -0.57 -26.99 -20.54
CA VAL A 282 -1.31 -27.72 -19.50
C VAL A 282 -2.77 -27.94 -19.92
N ALA A 283 -3.40 -26.95 -20.56
CA ALA A 283 -4.73 -27.11 -21.11
C ALA A 283 -4.76 -28.13 -22.26
N LEU A 284 -3.79 -28.08 -23.17
CA LEU A 284 -3.75 -28.90 -24.39
C LEU A 284 -3.30 -30.36 -24.15
N ASP A 285 -2.50 -30.61 -23.11
CA ASP A 285 -2.04 -31.95 -22.68
C ASP A 285 -2.23 -32.15 -21.17
N GLN A 286 -3.46 -32.46 -20.77
CA GLN A 286 -3.85 -32.68 -19.37
C GLN A 286 -3.18 -33.92 -18.73
N ARG A 287 -2.49 -34.77 -19.51
CA ARG A 287 -1.74 -35.93 -19.01
C ARG A 287 -0.25 -35.64 -18.81
N GLY A 288 0.19 -34.41 -19.07
CA GLY A 288 1.57 -34.00 -18.84
C GLY A 288 1.94 -34.02 -17.35
N PRO A 289 3.24 -34.13 -17.02
CA PRO A 289 3.71 -34.18 -15.62
C PRO A 289 3.34 -32.91 -14.85
N VAL A 290 3.47 -31.73 -15.46
CA VAL A 290 3.11 -30.46 -14.83
C VAL A 290 1.59 -30.37 -14.59
N ALA A 291 0.77 -30.84 -15.54
CA ALA A 291 -0.67 -30.91 -15.37
C ALA A 291 -1.06 -31.84 -14.21
N ALA A 292 -0.38 -32.99 -14.07
CA ALA A 292 -0.61 -33.93 -12.97
C ALA A 292 -0.28 -33.32 -11.59
N VAL A 293 0.82 -32.57 -11.48
CA VAL A 293 1.18 -31.84 -10.25
C VAL A 293 0.14 -30.76 -9.93
N LEU A 294 -0.25 -29.96 -10.92
CA LEU A 294 -1.24 -28.89 -10.73
C LEU A 294 -2.65 -29.43 -10.43
N ALA A 295 -2.95 -30.65 -10.85
CA ALA A 295 -4.20 -31.36 -10.57
C ALA A 295 -4.20 -32.10 -9.21
N TRP A 296 -3.12 -31.98 -8.42
CA TRP A 296 -3.07 -32.58 -7.09
C TRP A 296 -4.24 -32.06 -6.23
N GLY A 297 -4.94 -32.98 -5.55
CA GLY A 297 -6.21 -32.72 -4.86
C GLY A 297 -6.21 -31.46 -3.97
N PRO A 298 -5.22 -31.25 -3.09
CA PRO A 298 -5.11 -30.04 -2.28
C PRO A 298 -4.95 -28.74 -3.09
N LEU A 299 -4.18 -28.75 -4.17
CA LEU A 299 -4.01 -27.57 -5.04
C LEU A 299 -5.28 -27.28 -5.83
N ALA A 300 -5.95 -28.33 -6.32
CA ALA A 300 -7.24 -28.20 -6.98
C ALA A 300 -8.32 -27.66 -6.03
N TRP A 301 -8.36 -28.16 -4.78
CA TRP A 301 -9.25 -27.66 -3.74
C TRP A 301 -8.98 -26.19 -3.40
N LEU A 302 -7.72 -25.81 -3.21
CA LEU A 302 -7.33 -24.41 -3.02
C LEU A 302 -7.78 -23.55 -4.21
N GLY A 303 -7.71 -24.09 -5.43
CA GLY A 303 -8.25 -23.45 -6.63
C GLY A 303 -9.75 -23.16 -6.54
N THR A 304 -10.54 -24.02 -5.89
CA THR A 304 -12.00 -23.83 -5.74
C THR A 304 -12.38 -22.67 -4.82
N ILE A 305 -11.56 -22.39 -3.80
CA ILE A 305 -11.75 -21.30 -2.83
C ILE A 305 -10.83 -20.09 -3.07
N SER A 306 -10.00 -20.15 -4.12
CA SER A 306 -8.95 -19.15 -4.39
C SER A 306 -9.44 -17.71 -4.46
N TYR A 307 -10.68 -17.50 -4.93
CA TYR A 307 -11.31 -16.18 -4.93
C TYR A 307 -11.51 -15.65 -3.51
N GLY A 308 -12.09 -16.47 -2.62
CA GLY A 308 -12.25 -16.11 -1.21
C GLY A 308 -10.90 -15.88 -0.53
N VAL A 309 -9.90 -16.72 -0.80
CA VAL A 309 -8.55 -16.56 -0.26
C VAL A 309 -7.94 -15.22 -0.70
N TYR A 310 -8.03 -14.89 -1.99
CA TYR A 310 -7.56 -13.60 -2.50
C TYR A 310 -8.33 -12.42 -1.90
N LEU A 311 -9.61 -12.57 -1.59
CA LEU A 311 -10.42 -11.50 -1.05
C LEU A 311 -10.17 -11.26 0.45
N TRP A 312 -10.06 -12.33 1.23
CA TRP A 312 -9.94 -12.24 2.68
C TRP A 312 -8.50 -12.05 3.16
N HIS A 313 -7.50 -12.46 2.39
CA HIS A 313 -6.10 -12.41 2.86
C HIS A 313 -5.68 -11.00 3.26
N TRP A 314 -6.01 -9.99 2.46
CA TRP A 314 -5.50 -8.64 2.67
C TRP A 314 -5.98 -8.00 3.98
N PRO A 315 -7.31 -7.88 4.23
CA PRO A 315 -7.78 -7.35 5.51
C PRO A 315 -7.32 -8.21 6.70
N ILE A 316 -7.22 -9.54 6.55
CA ILE A 316 -6.72 -10.42 7.61
C ILE A 316 -5.24 -10.16 7.91
N PHE A 317 -4.40 -9.96 6.89
CA PHE A 317 -2.97 -9.70 7.07
C PHE A 317 -2.74 -8.35 7.76
N LEU A 318 -3.54 -7.34 7.44
CA LEU A 318 -3.49 -6.03 8.09
C LEU A 318 -3.99 -6.10 9.55
N VAL A 319 -5.00 -6.91 9.84
CA VAL A 319 -5.50 -7.08 11.22
C VAL A 319 -4.56 -7.91 12.07
N LEU A 320 -4.04 -9.03 11.53
CA LEU A 320 -3.08 -9.90 12.18
C LEU A 320 -1.67 -9.39 11.90
N ASN A 321 -1.30 -8.33 12.60
CA ASN A 321 -0.01 -7.68 12.47
C ASN A 321 0.93 -8.05 13.64
N GLY A 322 2.23 -7.85 13.45
CA GLY A 322 3.25 -8.12 14.46
C GLY A 322 3.04 -7.31 15.73
N GLN A 323 2.53 -6.08 15.62
CA GLN A 323 2.17 -5.27 16.79
C GLN A 323 1.13 -5.93 17.70
N ARG A 324 0.07 -6.53 17.15
CA ARG A 324 -1.02 -7.15 17.94
C ARG A 324 -0.71 -8.55 18.41
N THR A 325 0.05 -9.29 17.61
CA THR A 325 0.34 -10.72 17.88
C THR A 325 1.64 -10.93 18.65
N GLY A 326 2.56 -9.96 18.60
CA GLY A 326 3.93 -10.12 19.08
C GLY A 326 4.77 -11.07 18.22
N TRP A 327 4.27 -11.52 17.07
CA TRP A 327 4.93 -12.48 16.18
C TRP A 327 5.48 -11.78 14.94
N SER A 328 6.54 -12.35 14.36
CA SER A 328 7.11 -11.90 13.09
C SER A 328 7.65 -13.09 12.29
N GLY A 329 7.96 -12.88 11.01
CA GLY A 329 8.48 -13.90 10.11
C GLY A 329 7.48 -15.03 9.80
N LEU A 330 8.00 -16.27 9.74
CA LEU A 330 7.21 -17.44 9.36
C LEU A 330 6.04 -17.76 10.31
N PRO A 331 6.16 -17.64 11.64
CA PRO A 331 5.02 -17.84 12.55
C PRO A 331 3.83 -16.92 12.24
N LEU A 332 4.09 -15.62 12.05
CA LEU A 332 3.04 -14.65 11.71
C LEU A 332 2.42 -14.98 10.34
N PHE A 333 3.25 -15.29 9.35
CA PHE A 333 2.79 -15.68 8.02
C PHE A 333 1.91 -16.93 8.05
N ALA A 334 2.28 -17.96 8.81
CA ALA A 334 1.52 -19.20 8.93
C ALA A 334 0.13 -18.95 9.52
N VAL A 335 0.03 -18.14 10.57
CA VAL A 335 -1.25 -17.81 11.22
C VAL A 335 -2.13 -16.94 10.33
N ARG A 336 -1.55 -15.96 9.64
CA ARG A 336 -2.22 -15.18 8.61
C ARG A 336 -2.83 -16.06 7.50
N CYS A 337 -2.07 -17.03 7.00
CA CYS A 337 -2.54 -17.99 6.00
C CYS A 337 -3.64 -18.91 6.56
N ALA A 338 -3.46 -19.44 7.76
CA ALA A 338 -4.45 -20.31 8.41
C ALA A 338 -5.78 -19.58 8.63
N ALA A 339 -5.74 -18.35 9.16
CA ALA A 339 -6.93 -17.51 9.33
C ALA A 339 -7.62 -17.22 7.99
N THR A 340 -6.84 -16.87 6.95
CA THR A 340 -7.36 -16.64 5.60
C THR A 340 -8.06 -17.87 5.04
N LEU A 341 -7.43 -19.05 5.12
CA LEU A 341 -8.00 -20.30 4.64
C LEU A 341 -9.26 -20.69 5.40
N ALA A 342 -9.26 -20.51 6.73
CA ALA A 342 -10.43 -20.78 7.56
C ALA A 342 -11.62 -19.88 7.17
N VAL A 343 -11.42 -18.56 7.16
CA VAL A 343 -12.48 -17.59 6.80
C VAL A 343 -12.97 -17.82 5.36
N SER A 344 -12.06 -18.06 4.42
CA SER A 344 -12.42 -18.31 3.02
C SER A 344 -13.20 -19.60 2.85
N THR A 345 -12.84 -20.66 3.58
CA THR A 345 -13.56 -21.95 3.53
C THR A 345 -14.96 -21.80 4.12
N VAL A 346 -15.10 -21.09 5.24
CA VAL A 346 -16.41 -20.80 5.86
C VAL A 346 -17.26 -19.93 4.93
N SER A 347 -16.72 -18.84 4.39
CA SER A 347 -17.39 -17.98 3.40
C SER A 347 -17.88 -18.80 2.19
N TRP A 348 -17.02 -19.66 1.67
CA TRP A 348 -17.34 -20.48 0.51
C TRP A 348 -18.48 -21.46 0.80
N TRP A 349 -18.43 -22.17 1.93
CA TRP A 349 -19.42 -23.18 2.27
C TRP A 349 -20.76 -22.56 2.71
N ALA A 350 -20.72 -21.51 3.54
CA ALA A 350 -21.90 -20.93 4.16
C ALA A 350 -22.66 -19.94 3.24
N ILE A 351 -21.95 -19.24 2.35
CA ILE A 351 -22.53 -18.14 1.56
C ILE A 351 -22.41 -18.41 0.06
N GLU A 352 -21.20 -18.63 -0.45
CA GLU A 352 -20.99 -18.72 -1.90
C GLU A 352 -21.66 -19.97 -2.51
N GLN A 353 -21.48 -21.15 -1.90
CA GLN A 353 -22.01 -22.41 -2.42
C GLN A 353 -23.55 -22.44 -2.46
N PRO A 354 -24.28 -22.04 -1.40
CA PRO A 354 -25.74 -21.95 -1.44
C PRO A 354 -26.23 -21.04 -2.57
N ILE A 355 -25.64 -19.85 -2.72
CA ILE A 355 -26.07 -18.87 -3.74
C ILE A 355 -25.74 -19.37 -5.16
N ARG A 356 -24.61 -20.06 -5.36
CA ARG A 356 -24.24 -20.66 -6.65
C ARG A 356 -25.16 -21.80 -7.06
N LYS A 357 -25.60 -22.63 -6.10
CA LYS A 357 -26.51 -23.76 -6.34
C LYS A 357 -27.97 -23.32 -6.44
N TRP A 358 -28.31 -22.13 -5.93
CA TRP A 358 -29.66 -21.60 -5.96
C TRP A 358 -30.17 -21.36 -7.39
N ARG A 359 -31.33 -21.95 -7.71
CA ARG A 359 -31.99 -21.85 -9.02
C ARG A 359 -33.44 -21.39 -8.85
N PRO A 360 -33.67 -20.09 -8.57
CA PRO A 360 -35.01 -19.56 -8.44
C PRO A 360 -35.74 -19.55 -9.79
N VAL A 361 -37.02 -19.91 -9.77
CA VAL A 361 -37.85 -20.04 -10.98
C VAL A 361 -38.39 -18.68 -11.47
N ARG A 362 -38.51 -17.68 -10.59
CA ARG A 362 -39.20 -16.40 -10.88
C ARG A 362 -38.43 -15.12 -10.50
N VAL A 363 -37.13 -15.21 -10.19
CA VAL A 363 -36.36 -14.05 -9.72
C VAL A 363 -35.51 -13.47 -10.86
N PRO A 364 -35.67 -12.18 -11.21
CA PRO A 364 -34.80 -11.52 -12.18
C PRO A 364 -33.44 -11.24 -11.53
N LEU A 365 -32.47 -12.12 -11.79
CA LEU A 365 -31.19 -12.16 -11.07
C LEU A 365 -30.30 -10.94 -11.31
N LEU A 366 -30.37 -10.32 -12.48
CA LEU A 366 -29.60 -9.11 -12.80
C LEU A 366 -30.09 -7.90 -11.98
N PRO A 367 -31.40 -7.56 -11.98
CA PRO A 367 -31.95 -6.57 -11.05
C PRO A 367 -31.64 -6.87 -9.58
N LEU A 368 -31.71 -8.14 -9.15
CA LEU A 368 -31.37 -8.52 -7.77
C LEU A 368 -29.90 -8.23 -7.45
N ALA A 369 -28.98 -8.56 -8.36
CA ALA A 369 -27.56 -8.25 -8.19
C ALA A 369 -27.34 -6.73 -8.10
N GLY A 370 -27.99 -5.94 -8.97
CA GLY A 370 -27.97 -4.48 -8.91
C GLY A 370 -28.51 -3.92 -7.59
N ALA A 371 -29.65 -4.43 -7.12
CA ALA A 371 -30.24 -4.03 -5.84
C ALA A 371 -29.33 -4.41 -4.65
N THR A 372 -28.65 -5.55 -4.70
CA THR A 372 -27.70 -5.99 -3.67
C THR A 372 -26.52 -5.03 -3.59
N VAL A 373 -25.93 -4.69 -4.74
CA VAL A 373 -24.84 -3.70 -4.84
C VAL A 373 -25.29 -2.34 -4.32
N ALA A 374 -26.44 -1.84 -4.77
CA ALA A 374 -26.97 -0.54 -4.35
C ALA A 374 -27.25 -0.50 -2.84
N THR A 375 -27.82 -1.56 -2.29
CA THR A 375 -28.08 -1.68 -0.85
C THR A 375 -26.79 -1.72 -0.06
N ALA A 376 -25.79 -2.51 -0.48
CA ALA A 376 -24.49 -2.59 0.18
C ALA A 376 -23.76 -1.23 0.16
N ALA A 377 -23.82 -0.52 -0.96
CA ALA A 377 -23.28 0.83 -1.08
C ALA A 377 -24.00 1.80 -0.14
N ALA A 378 -25.34 1.80 -0.12
CA ALA A 378 -26.14 2.64 0.77
C ALA A 378 -25.85 2.36 2.25
N VAL A 379 -25.81 1.09 2.66
CA VAL A 379 -25.44 0.67 4.02
C VAL A 379 -24.04 1.16 4.37
N THR A 380 -23.07 1.03 3.46
CA THR A 380 -21.70 1.49 3.70
C THR A 380 -21.64 3.01 3.84
N MET A 381 -22.36 3.76 3.01
CA MET A 381 -22.45 5.22 3.13
C MET A 381 -23.13 5.69 4.42
N LEU A 382 -24.05 4.89 4.98
CA LEU A 382 -24.73 5.17 6.25
C LEU A 382 -23.86 4.83 7.47
N VAL A 383 -23.14 3.70 7.41
CA VAL A 383 -22.37 3.17 8.56
C VAL A 383 -20.97 3.76 8.62
N VAL A 384 -20.33 4.06 7.48
CA VAL A 384 -18.96 4.59 7.41
C VAL A 384 -18.99 6.11 7.35
N PRO A 385 -18.47 6.81 8.39
CA PRO A 385 -18.51 8.26 8.45
C PRO A 385 -17.62 8.85 7.35
N VAL A 386 -17.99 10.03 6.88
CA VAL A 386 -17.10 10.84 6.05
C VAL A 386 -16.05 11.44 6.98
N VAL A 387 -14.81 11.01 6.84
CA VAL A 387 -13.69 11.75 7.42
C VAL A 387 -13.40 12.91 6.47
N PRO A 388 -13.53 14.18 6.91
CA PRO A 388 -13.24 15.32 6.05
C PRO A 388 -11.82 15.20 5.50
N LYS A 389 -11.66 15.26 4.18
CA LYS A 389 -10.33 15.43 3.58
C LYS A 389 -9.75 16.70 4.18
N ILE A 390 -8.58 16.61 4.83
CA ILE A 390 -7.80 17.80 5.23
C ILE A 390 -7.36 18.49 3.95
N SER A 391 -8.26 19.31 3.41
CA SER A 391 -8.09 20.06 2.17
C SER A 391 -7.37 21.36 2.51
N GLY A 392 -6.07 21.25 2.81
CA GLY A 392 -5.16 22.40 2.85
C GLY A 392 -4.45 22.57 1.50
N PRO A 393 -4.08 23.79 1.09
CA PRO A 393 -3.34 24.05 -0.16
C PRO A 393 -2.01 23.26 -0.28
N LEU A 394 -1.47 22.74 0.83
CA LEU A 394 -0.28 21.91 0.88
C LEU A 394 -0.50 20.45 0.40
N ALA A 395 -1.72 19.91 0.49
CA ALA A 395 -1.97 18.49 0.18
C ALA A 395 -1.87 18.18 -1.33
N SER A 396 -2.09 19.18 -2.19
CA SER A 396 -2.08 19.04 -3.65
C SER A 396 -0.70 19.18 -4.29
N SER A 397 0.30 19.68 -3.57
CA SER A 397 1.65 19.95 -4.09
C SER A 397 2.71 18.92 -3.64
N LEU A 398 2.28 17.82 -3.04
CA LEU A 398 3.18 16.85 -2.44
C LEU A 398 3.62 15.73 -3.37
N PRO A 399 4.90 15.32 -3.30
CA PRO A 399 5.30 14.02 -3.81
C PRO A 399 4.49 12.91 -3.14
N PRO A 400 4.19 11.80 -3.86
CA PRO A 400 3.66 10.59 -3.25
C PRO A 400 4.56 10.14 -2.07
N GLY A 401 3.96 9.59 -1.01
CA GLY A 401 4.69 9.15 0.20
C GLY A 401 4.97 10.20 1.29
N VAL A 402 4.73 11.49 1.05
CA VAL A 402 4.95 12.53 2.07
C VAL A 402 3.63 12.83 2.81
N SER A 403 3.56 12.47 4.11
CA SER A 403 2.41 12.79 4.97
C SER A 403 2.06 14.28 4.87
N PRO A 404 0.79 14.70 4.85
CA PRO A 404 0.40 16.12 4.87
C PRO A 404 1.00 16.88 6.06
N VAL A 405 1.30 16.15 7.14
CA VAL A 405 1.99 16.65 8.33
C VAL A 405 3.43 17.07 8.02
N ALA A 406 4.05 16.56 6.94
CA ALA A 406 5.46 16.75 6.62
C ALA A 406 5.84 17.96 5.76
N VAL A 407 4.89 18.88 5.60
CA VAL A 407 4.87 19.80 4.44
C VAL A 407 4.65 21.23 4.87
N VAL A 408 4.30 21.43 6.13
CA VAL A 408 4.16 22.76 6.69
C VAL A 408 5.53 23.41 6.63
N SER A 409 5.69 24.31 5.65
CA SER A 409 6.81 25.22 5.58
C SER A 409 6.94 25.93 6.93
N PRO A 410 8.17 26.30 7.35
CA PRO A 410 8.36 27.00 8.61
C PRO A 410 7.38 28.17 8.71
N SER A 411 6.81 28.36 9.90
CA SER A 411 6.02 29.55 10.21
C SER A 411 6.72 30.78 9.63
N PRO A 412 6.06 31.61 8.80
CA PRO A 412 6.68 32.81 8.26
C PRO A 412 7.27 33.60 9.43
N PRO A 413 8.48 34.16 9.31
CA PRO A 413 9.02 35.01 10.36
C PRO A 413 7.98 36.10 10.65
N GLN A 414 7.41 36.09 11.85
CA GLN A 414 6.59 37.20 12.30
C GLN A 414 7.44 38.47 12.20
N GLY A 415 6.84 39.55 11.68
CA GLY A 415 7.55 40.76 11.26
C GLY A 415 8.60 41.21 12.26
N VAL A 416 9.79 41.50 11.75
CA VAL A 416 10.98 41.94 12.47
C VAL A 416 10.61 43.00 13.51
N ARG A 417 10.64 42.64 14.79
CA ARG A 417 10.80 43.64 15.86
C ARG A 417 12.27 44.08 15.83
N PRO A 418 12.56 45.40 15.84
CA PRO A 418 13.93 45.87 15.95
C PRO A 418 14.57 45.25 17.21
N ALA A 419 15.81 44.79 17.09
CA ALA A 419 16.60 44.30 18.21
C ALA A 419 16.75 45.44 19.24
N GLY A 420 15.87 45.44 20.24
CA GLY A 420 16.00 46.29 21.41
C GLY A 420 17.15 45.77 22.26
N ALA A 421 17.99 46.69 22.75
CA ALA A 421 19.03 46.39 23.72
C ALA A 421 18.48 45.52 24.86
N VAL A 422 19.30 44.59 25.36
CA VAL A 422 19.02 43.70 26.49
C VAL A 422 18.52 44.54 27.68
N GLY A 423 17.20 44.68 27.76
CA GLY A 423 16.50 45.52 28.72
C GLY A 423 15.76 44.64 29.70
N HIS A 424 15.69 45.09 30.96
CA HIS A 424 14.96 44.43 32.04
C HIS A 424 13.61 43.85 31.56
N ARG A 425 13.38 42.56 31.86
CA ARG A 425 12.13 41.85 31.59
C ARG A 425 10.95 42.67 32.09
N ASP A 426 10.05 43.06 31.19
CA ASP A 426 8.74 43.61 31.56
C ASP A 426 7.98 42.54 32.38
N PRO A 427 7.66 42.77 33.66
CA PRO A 427 6.95 41.82 34.50
C PRO A 427 5.55 41.46 33.98
N HIS A 428 5.00 42.29 33.08
CA HIS A 428 3.66 42.13 32.53
C HIS A 428 3.64 41.37 31.20
N ARG A 429 4.80 41.05 30.61
CA ARG A 429 4.86 40.23 29.39
C ARG A 429 4.68 38.73 29.71
N PRO A 430 3.98 37.96 28.86
CA PRO A 430 3.86 36.51 29.03
C PRO A 430 5.24 35.82 29.01
N PHE A 431 5.36 34.67 29.67
CA PHE A 431 6.59 33.88 29.68
C PHE A 431 6.84 33.28 28.29
N THR A 432 7.85 33.78 27.59
CA THR A 432 8.09 33.41 26.18
C THR A 432 8.94 32.16 26.07
N VAL A 433 8.51 31.19 25.27
CA VAL A 433 9.23 29.93 25.00
C VAL A 433 9.42 29.75 23.50
N SER A 434 10.66 29.72 23.04
CA SER A 434 10.96 29.37 21.64
C SER A 434 11.14 27.86 21.51
N VAL A 435 10.40 27.23 20.60
CA VAL A 435 10.37 25.78 20.40
C VAL A 435 11.04 25.42 19.08
N PHE A 436 12.07 24.59 19.14
CA PHE A 436 12.83 24.09 18.00
C PHE A 436 12.70 22.58 17.91
N GLY A 437 12.72 22.02 16.70
CA GLY A 437 12.58 20.58 16.54
C GLY A 437 12.07 20.12 15.17
N ASP A 438 11.57 18.89 15.16
CA ASP A 438 11.01 18.23 13.99
C ASP A 438 9.47 18.16 14.02
N SER A 439 8.85 17.16 13.38
CA SER A 439 7.41 16.99 13.42
C SER A 439 6.83 16.65 14.78
N ILE A 440 7.59 16.03 15.69
CA ILE A 440 7.10 15.78 17.05
C ILE A 440 6.94 17.13 17.76
N GLY A 441 7.93 18.02 17.64
CA GLY A 441 7.84 19.39 18.12
C GLY A 441 6.71 20.18 17.45
N TRP A 442 6.56 20.05 16.13
CA TRP A 442 5.50 20.71 15.39
C TRP A 442 4.11 20.25 15.85
N THR A 443 3.89 18.95 16.04
CA THR A 443 2.59 18.44 16.53
C THR A 443 2.27 18.86 17.96
N LEU A 444 3.30 18.98 18.81
CA LEU A 444 3.16 19.60 20.13
C LEU A 444 2.69 21.04 20.02
N MET A 445 3.30 21.85 19.14
CA MET A 445 2.96 23.26 18.92
C MET A 445 1.60 23.44 18.27
N HIS A 446 1.27 22.62 17.28
CA HIS A 446 0.04 22.71 16.48
C HIS A 446 -1.22 22.47 17.32
N PHE A 447 -1.16 21.51 18.25
CA PHE A 447 -2.28 21.19 19.14
C PHE A 447 -2.17 21.83 20.52
N LEU A 448 -1.22 22.75 20.74
CA LEU A 448 -1.04 23.39 22.03
C LEU A 448 -2.27 24.26 22.35
N PRO A 449 -2.99 23.99 23.46
CA PRO A 449 -4.12 24.83 23.85
C PRO A 449 -3.64 26.23 24.25
N ALA A 450 -4.56 27.20 24.25
CA ALA A 450 -4.28 28.52 24.81
C ALA A 450 -3.77 28.37 26.25
N THR A 451 -2.55 28.86 26.50
CA THR A 451 -1.82 28.64 27.75
C THR A 451 -1.63 29.98 28.48
N PRO A 452 -2.52 30.35 29.42
CA PRO A 452 -2.45 31.65 30.10
C PRO A 452 -1.10 31.91 30.76
N GLY A 453 -0.51 33.08 30.47
CA GLY A 453 0.79 33.47 31.04
C GLY A 453 2.01 32.89 30.31
N PHE A 454 1.82 32.13 29.22
CA PHE A 454 2.88 31.70 28.31
C PHE A 454 2.65 32.24 26.90
N GLN A 455 3.76 32.43 26.17
CA GLN A 455 3.75 32.66 24.73
C GLN A 455 4.74 31.69 24.09
N PHE A 456 4.25 30.71 23.35
CA PHE A 456 5.11 29.77 22.61
C PHE A 456 5.35 30.27 21.18
N ILE A 457 6.59 30.20 20.72
CA ILE A 457 7.03 30.59 19.38
C ILE A 457 7.53 29.33 18.66
N ASP A 458 6.88 28.97 17.55
CA ASP A 458 7.17 27.73 16.81
C ASP A 458 8.23 27.96 15.72
N HIS A 459 9.39 27.30 15.87
CA HIS A 459 10.47 27.24 14.88
C HIS A 459 10.75 25.82 14.38
N THR A 460 9.84 24.89 14.62
CA THR A 460 9.99 23.48 14.24
C THR A 460 9.91 23.31 12.72
N VAL A 461 10.61 22.30 12.20
CA VAL A 461 10.62 21.98 10.77
C VAL A 461 10.46 20.48 10.57
N ILE A 462 9.36 20.07 9.94
CA ILE A 462 9.08 18.65 9.78
C ILE A 462 10.06 17.97 8.82
N GLY A 463 10.56 16.81 9.25
CA GLY A 463 11.40 15.94 8.44
C GLY A 463 12.88 16.26 8.57
N CYS A 464 13.24 17.22 9.42
CA CYS A 464 14.60 17.65 9.60
C CYS A 464 15.26 16.96 10.81
N SER A 465 16.50 16.53 10.58
CA SER A 465 17.43 16.04 11.59
C SER A 465 18.44 17.14 11.94
N LEU A 466 19.15 16.97 13.06
CA LEU A 466 20.40 17.66 13.36
C LEU A 466 21.51 17.29 12.36
N VAL A 467 21.47 16.07 11.81
CA VAL A 467 22.40 15.61 10.79
C VAL A 467 22.18 16.40 9.50
N ARG A 468 23.28 16.92 8.94
CA ARG A 468 23.28 17.76 7.74
C ARG A 468 23.87 16.99 6.56
N GLY A 469 23.11 16.93 5.47
CA GLY A 469 23.51 16.32 4.20
C GLY A 469 23.35 14.80 4.15
N GLY A 470 23.50 14.28 2.94
CA GLY A 470 23.45 12.84 2.63
C GLY A 470 22.02 12.27 2.58
N PRO A 471 21.81 11.17 1.84
CA PRO A 471 20.54 10.47 1.85
C PRO A 471 20.35 9.71 3.18
N TYR A 472 19.09 9.45 3.51
CA TYR A 472 18.66 8.67 4.67
C TYR A 472 17.66 7.59 4.25
N ARG A 473 17.43 6.57 5.10
CA ARG A 473 16.36 5.58 4.89
C ARG A 473 15.26 5.74 5.89
N TYR A 474 14.03 5.78 5.40
CA TYR A 474 12.82 5.82 6.22
C TYR A 474 11.79 4.85 5.64
N LEU A 475 11.26 3.95 6.46
CA LEU A 475 10.32 2.89 6.04
C LEU A 475 10.87 2.03 4.88
N ASP A 476 12.18 1.73 4.93
CA ASP A 476 12.98 1.05 3.89
C ASP A 476 13.16 1.83 2.56
N GLU A 477 12.71 3.08 2.47
CA GLU A 477 12.89 3.94 1.30
C GLU A 477 14.10 4.86 1.45
N THR A 478 14.91 4.99 0.41
CA THR A 478 16.02 5.95 0.38
C THR A 478 15.50 7.31 -0.06
N LEU A 479 15.67 8.32 0.79
CA LEU A 479 15.20 9.69 0.58
C LEU A 479 16.37 10.66 0.67
N ASP A 480 16.30 11.72 -0.12
CA ASP A 480 17.25 12.83 -0.04
C ASP A 480 16.86 13.83 1.04
N GLN A 481 17.86 14.42 1.68
CA GLN A 481 17.64 15.47 2.67
C GLN A 481 17.12 16.75 2.00
N LYS A 482 16.09 17.35 2.58
CA LYS A 482 15.56 18.63 2.10
C LYS A 482 16.57 19.76 2.35
N ASN A 483 16.74 20.65 1.37
CA ASN A 483 17.65 21.81 1.47
C ASN A 483 17.38 22.69 2.71
N GLU A 484 16.11 22.83 3.11
CA GLU A 484 15.71 23.62 4.29
C GLU A 484 16.25 23.06 5.62
N CYS A 485 16.56 21.76 5.66
CA CYS A 485 17.13 21.11 6.84
C CYS A 485 18.63 21.39 7.00
N GLU A 486 19.36 21.76 5.95
CA GLU A 486 20.82 21.95 6.04
C GLU A 486 21.22 23.26 6.71
N SER A 487 20.37 24.29 6.61
CA SER A 487 20.62 25.66 7.07
C SER A 487 20.21 25.92 8.53
N TRP A 488 19.84 24.88 9.28
CA TRP A 488 19.34 25.01 10.64
C TRP A 488 20.27 25.80 11.58
N PRO A 489 21.63 25.70 11.54
CA PRO A 489 22.47 26.41 12.51
C PRO A 489 22.32 27.94 12.40
N GLY A 490 22.34 28.47 11.17
CA GLY A 490 22.17 29.90 10.92
C GLY A 490 20.75 30.37 11.22
N ARG A 491 19.73 29.57 10.88
CA ARG A 491 18.33 29.90 11.18
C ARG A 491 18.07 29.96 12.68
N TRP A 492 18.47 28.93 13.42
CA TRP A 492 18.23 28.86 14.87
C TRP A 492 18.94 29.98 15.61
N ALA A 493 20.18 30.31 15.23
CA ALA A 493 20.92 31.44 15.80
C ALA A 493 20.20 32.79 15.57
N SER A 494 19.68 33.01 14.37
CA SER A 494 18.90 34.21 14.06
C SER A 494 17.60 34.27 14.85
N GLN A 495 16.86 33.15 14.88
CA GLN A 495 15.56 33.04 15.55
C GLN A 495 15.68 33.29 17.06
N VAL A 496 16.63 32.64 17.75
CA VAL A 496 16.82 32.83 19.19
C VAL A 496 17.28 34.25 19.53
N ALA A 497 18.10 34.87 18.68
CA ALA A 497 18.56 36.24 18.86
C ALA A 497 17.42 37.28 18.68
N ILE A 498 16.49 37.01 17.77
CA ILE A 498 15.30 37.84 17.53
C ILE A 498 14.30 37.71 18.69
N ASP A 499 14.04 36.47 19.11
CA ASP A 499 12.99 36.19 20.10
C ASP A 499 13.35 36.65 21.52
N GLN A 500 14.64 36.55 21.90
CA GLN A 500 15.11 36.71 23.28
C GLN A 500 14.18 36.06 24.32
N PRO A 501 13.96 34.73 24.21
CA PRO A 501 12.93 34.04 24.98
C PRO A 501 13.31 33.90 26.46
N ASP A 502 12.32 33.68 27.32
CA ASP A 502 12.56 33.38 28.74
C ASP A 502 13.02 31.92 28.94
N ALA A 503 12.69 31.01 28.02
CA ALA A 503 13.20 29.63 27.96
C ALA A 503 13.22 29.09 26.51
N VAL A 504 14.03 28.06 26.26
CA VAL A 504 14.08 27.36 24.97
C VAL A 504 13.71 25.89 25.15
N LEU A 505 12.89 25.36 24.26
CA LEU A 505 12.54 23.93 24.20
C LEU A 505 13.03 23.31 22.89
N LEU A 506 13.82 22.24 22.98
CA LEU A 506 14.31 21.48 21.84
C LEU A 506 13.71 20.07 21.82
N VAL A 507 13.01 19.74 20.73
CA VAL A 507 12.35 18.44 20.50
C VAL A 507 12.95 17.77 19.25
N VAL A 508 13.90 16.87 19.47
CA VAL A 508 14.66 16.16 18.42
C VAL A 508 14.89 14.69 18.80
N GLY A 509 15.24 13.86 17.82
CA GLY A 509 15.62 12.46 18.03
C GLY A 509 15.03 11.51 16.98
N ARG A 510 13.83 11.79 16.45
CA ARG A 510 13.17 10.85 15.52
C ARG A 510 14.02 10.60 14.29
N TRP A 511 14.53 11.67 13.68
CA TRP A 511 15.32 11.59 12.46
C TRP A 511 16.79 11.24 12.69
N GLU A 512 17.21 11.13 13.95
CA GLU A 512 18.53 10.66 14.37
C GLU A 512 18.60 9.12 14.48
N THR A 513 17.45 8.43 14.55
CA THR A 513 17.36 6.96 14.64
C THR A 513 17.29 6.25 13.28
N VAL A 514 17.12 7.00 12.20
CA VAL A 514 17.07 6.47 10.82
C VAL A 514 18.46 6.06 10.33
N ASP A 515 18.54 5.18 9.32
CA ASP A 515 19.83 4.94 8.65
C ASP A 515 20.22 6.18 7.84
N ARG A 516 21.50 6.55 7.87
CA ARG A 516 22.02 7.68 7.11
C ARG A 516 23.33 7.32 6.42
N VAL A 517 23.64 8.02 5.34
CA VAL A 517 24.99 7.97 4.76
C VAL A 517 25.90 8.95 5.49
N ASN A 518 26.93 8.44 6.15
CA ASN A 518 28.02 9.22 6.73
C ASN A 518 29.34 8.70 6.16
N GLU A 519 30.22 9.61 5.71
CA GLU A 519 31.52 9.24 5.10
C GLU A 519 31.39 8.20 3.96
N GLY A 520 30.31 8.28 3.17
CA GLY A 520 30.05 7.39 2.03
C GLY A 520 29.53 5.99 2.41
N LYS A 521 29.24 5.71 3.69
CA LYS A 521 28.70 4.43 4.17
C LYS A 521 27.35 4.61 4.85
N TRP A 522 26.47 3.64 4.67
CA TRP A 522 25.25 3.53 5.48
C TRP A 522 25.63 3.22 6.93
N THR A 523 25.12 4.04 7.84
CA THR A 523 25.39 4.00 9.28
C THR A 523 24.11 4.37 10.04
N HIS A 524 24.12 4.20 11.36
CA HIS A 524 23.04 4.60 12.24
C HIS A 524 23.56 4.91 13.65
N ILE A 525 22.68 5.41 14.52
CA ILE A 525 22.98 5.61 15.94
C ILE A 525 23.49 4.31 16.59
N GLY A 526 24.58 4.39 17.36
CA GLY A 526 25.34 3.25 17.89
C GLY A 526 26.61 2.93 17.09
N ASP A 527 26.76 3.45 15.87
CA ASP A 527 28.03 3.38 15.13
C ASP A 527 28.99 4.50 15.61
N PRO A 528 30.23 4.18 16.05
CA PRO A 528 31.11 5.16 16.69
C PRO A 528 31.40 6.43 15.87
N ALA A 529 31.55 6.30 14.55
CA ALA A 529 31.81 7.45 13.67
C ALA A 529 30.59 8.37 13.53
N PHE A 530 29.39 7.78 13.45
CA PHE A 530 28.15 8.53 13.37
C PHE A 530 27.79 9.17 14.71
N ASP A 531 27.98 8.45 15.81
CA ASP A 531 27.78 8.94 17.17
C ASP A 531 28.67 10.17 17.46
N SER A 532 29.94 10.13 17.05
CA SER A 532 30.86 11.27 17.20
C SER A 532 30.37 12.50 16.42
N TYR A 533 29.92 12.30 15.18
CA TYR A 533 29.38 13.35 14.33
C TYR A 533 28.11 13.97 14.94
N ILE A 534 27.15 13.13 15.32
CA ILE A 534 25.84 13.60 15.83
C ILE A 534 25.99 14.27 17.20
N ALA A 535 26.91 13.80 18.05
CA ALA A 535 27.26 14.48 19.29
C ALA A 535 27.91 15.85 19.05
N GLY A 536 28.64 16.02 17.93
CA GLY A 536 29.15 17.32 17.48
C GLY A 536 28.04 18.29 17.08
N GLU A 537 27.10 17.84 16.26
CA GLU A 537 25.95 18.65 15.84
C GLU A 537 25.00 18.98 17.01
N LEU A 538 24.81 18.04 17.95
CA LEU A 538 24.04 18.26 19.17
C LEU A 538 24.70 19.31 20.09
N ARG A 539 26.02 19.27 20.28
CA ARG A 539 26.74 20.32 21.02
C ARG A 539 26.55 21.69 20.36
N ARG A 540 26.70 21.76 19.04
CA ARG A 540 26.46 22.99 18.28
C ARG A 540 25.04 23.51 18.48
N ALA A 541 24.04 22.62 18.43
CA ALA A 541 22.64 23.00 18.65
C ALA A 541 22.44 23.61 20.04
N VAL A 542 22.98 22.97 21.08
CA VAL A 542 22.93 23.49 22.44
C VAL A 542 23.64 24.85 22.56
N ASP A 543 24.86 24.98 22.03
CA ASP A 543 25.65 26.22 22.11
C ASP A 543 24.94 27.39 21.42
N ILE A 544 24.26 27.15 20.30
CA ILE A 544 23.47 28.17 19.59
C ILE A 544 22.26 28.58 20.43
N LEU A 545 21.52 27.61 20.96
CA LEU A 545 20.25 27.86 21.65
C LEU A 545 20.44 28.41 23.07
N SER A 546 21.57 28.14 23.72
CA SER A 546 21.87 28.67 25.06
C SER A 546 22.64 30.00 25.05
N PHE A 547 23.05 30.51 23.87
CA PHE A 547 23.84 31.74 23.73
C PHE A 547 23.22 32.98 24.41
N GLY A 548 21.89 33.10 24.41
CA GLY A 548 21.16 34.22 25.03
C GLY A 548 21.03 34.14 26.56
N GLY A 549 21.55 33.08 27.20
CA GLY A 549 21.44 32.86 28.65
C GLY A 549 20.07 32.34 29.12
N ALA A 550 19.13 32.12 28.20
CA ALA A 550 17.86 31.47 28.49
C ALA A 550 18.08 29.98 28.82
N PRO A 551 17.43 29.43 29.86
CA PRO A 551 17.50 28.00 30.16
C PRO A 551 17.03 27.15 28.98
N LEU A 552 17.84 26.15 28.59
CA LEU A 552 17.51 25.22 27.51
C LEU A 552 16.96 23.91 28.07
N THR A 553 15.75 23.53 27.67
CA THR A 553 15.17 22.21 27.94
C THR A 553 15.21 21.36 26.68
N VAL A 554 15.74 20.14 26.77
CA VAL A 554 15.82 19.18 25.66
C VAL A 554 15.04 17.92 26.02
N THR A 555 14.12 17.47 25.17
CA THR A 555 13.38 16.22 25.42
C THR A 555 14.22 15.01 25.01
N ASN A 556 14.22 13.94 25.81
CA ASN A 556 14.64 12.64 25.31
C ASN A 556 13.56 12.03 24.37
N LEU A 557 13.93 11.06 23.54
CA LEU A 557 13.06 10.49 22.52
C LEU A 557 12.20 9.35 23.11
N PRO A 558 10.86 9.42 23.02
CA PRO A 558 9.99 8.29 23.33
C PRO A 558 10.06 7.19 22.27
N TYR A 559 9.70 5.96 22.65
CA TYR A 559 9.53 4.89 21.67
C TYR A 559 8.42 5.24 20.68
N SER A 560 8.61 4.83 19.44
CA SER A 560 7.70 5.09 18.32
C SER A 560 7.35 3.78 17.62
N ARG A 561 6.21 3.77 16.91
CA ARG A 561 5.77 2.62 16.12
C ARG A 561 4.91 3.07 14.95
N ARG A 562 5.54 3.63 13.91
CA ARG A 562 4.87 4.14 12.71
C ARG A 562 4.23 3.02 11.88
N GLY A 563 4.89 1.86 11.85
CA GLY A 563 4.40 0.71 11.10
C GLY A 563 5.29 -0.52 11.29
N GLU A 564 4.99 -1.56 10.53
CA GLU A 564 5.80 -2.77 10.47
C GLU A 564 6.11 -3.13 9.02
N ARG A 565 7.20 -3.87 8.85
CA ARG A 565 7.51 -4.54 7.58
C ARG A 565 6.46 -5.64 7.33
N PRO A 566 6.28 -6.09 6.08
CA PRO A 566 5.32 -7.15 5.75
C PRO A 566 5.49 -8.44 6.56
N ASN A 567 6.70 -8.75 7.04
CA ASN A 567 6.96 -9.89 7.92
C ASN A 567 6.59 -9.64 9.39
N GLY A 568 6.06 -8.47 9.76
CA GLY A 568 5.72 -8.09 11.14
C GLY A 568 6.89 -7.57 11.99
N SER A 569 8.10 -7.45 11.45
CA SER A 569 9.21 -6.81 12.19
C SER A 569 9.09 -5.29 12.13
N LEU A 570 9.62 -4.61 13.14
CA LEU A 570 9.70 -3.14 13.15
C LEU A 570 10.63 -2.63 12.06
N TYR A 571 10.41 -1.39 11.63
CA TYR A 571 11.39 -0.63 10.86
C TYR A 571 12.58 -0.24 11.77
N PRO A 572 13.79 -0.07 11.22
CA PRO A 572 14.97 0.25 12.03
C PRO A 572 14.79 1.47 12.93
N GLU A 573 14.16 2.53 12.45
CA GLU A 573 13.88 3.76 13.20
C GLU A 573 12.82 3.62 14.31
N ASP A 574 12.06 2.51 14.30
CA ASP A 574 11.11 2.15 15.36
C ASP A 574 11.71 1.12 16.35
N ASP A 575 12.97 0.71 16.16
CA ASP A 575 13.67 -0.20 17.06
C ASP A 575 13.93 0.49 18.42
N PRO A 576 13.41 -0.06 19.54
CA PRO A 576 13.67 0.46 20.87
C PRO A 576 15.16 0.63 21.19
N HIS A 577 16.02 -0.25 20.66
CA HIS A 577 17.46 -0.16 20.89
C HIS A 577 18.06 1.13 20.33
N ARG A 578 17.64 1.57 19.14
CA ARG A 578 18.13 2.83 18.54
C ARG A 578 17.67 4.05 19.31
N VAL A 579 16.44 4.01 19.83
CA VAL A 579 15.91 5.06 20.71
C VAL A 579 16.72 5.14 22.01
N ASP A 580 17.10 3.99 22.58
CA ASP A 580 17.90 3.92 23.80
C ASP A 580 19.34 4.39 23.57
N GLU A 581 19.96 4.04 22.45
CA GLU A 581 21.27 4.56 22.05
C GLU A 581 21.25 6.08 21.88
N TRP A 582 20.25 6.63 21.20
CA TRP A 582 20.06 8.08 21.05
C TRP A 582 19.94 8.77 22.41
N ASN A 583 19.07 8.26 23.30
CA ASN A 583 18.86 8.84 24.62
C ASN A 583 20.12 8.76 25.49
N THR A 584 20.90 7.69 25.35
CA THR A 584 22.19 7.53 26.05
C THR A 584 23.24 8.49 25.51
N LEU A 585 23.29 8.71 24.20
CA LEU A 585 24.17 9.70 23.56
C LEU A 585 23.79 11.13 23.96
N LEU A 586 22.49 11.45 23.98
CA LEU A 586 21.95 12.72 24.46
C LEU A 586 22.43 12.98 25.90
N GLY A 587 22.17 12.05 26.82
CA GLY A 587 22.60 12.17 28.22
C GLY A 587 24.10 12.37 28.40
N ARG A 588 24.93 11.57 27.69
CA ARG A 588 26.39 11.70 27.74
C ARG A 588 26.91 13.01 27.17
N THR A 589 26.25 13.58 26.17
CA THR A 589 26.73 14.77 25.46
C THR A 589 26.37 16.07 26.18
N ILE A 590 25.15 16.17 26.72
CA ILE A 590 24.62 17.44 27.26
C ILE A 590 24.17 17.35 28.72
N GLY A 591 24.14 16.16 29.34
CA GLY A 591 23.59 15.98 30.69
C GLY A 591 24.40 16.62 31.83
N ASN A 592 25.68 16.90 31.62
CA ASN A 592 26.55 17.57 32.61
C ASN A 592 26.57 19.10 32.47
N ARG A 593 25.81 19.65 31.51
CA ARG A 593 25.78 21.09 31.28
C ARG A 593 24.82 21.77 32.25
N PRO A 594 25.27 22.77 33.03
CA PRO A 594 24.44 23.41 34.04
C PRO A 594 23.34 24.32 33.44
N ASP A 595 23.50 24.73 32.18
CA ASP A 595 22.54 25.54 31.41
C ASP A 595 21.47 24.71 30.68
N VAL A 596 21.52 23.38 30.80
CA VAL A 596 20.66 22.45 30.06
C VAL A 596 19.92 21.49 30.98
N LYS A 597 18.61 21.34 30.76
CA LYS A 597 17.74 20.37 31.43
C LYS A 597 17.26 19.32 30.44
N ILE A 598 17.48 18.04 30.74
CA ILE A 598 16.89 16.94 29.96
C ILE A 598 15.52 16.60 30.54
N LEU A 599 14.48 16.74 29.72
CA LEU A 599 13.11 16.41 30.07
C LEU A 599 12.79 14.97 29.63
N ASP A 600 12.35 14.13 30.58
CA ASP A 600 12.08 12.71 30.35
C ASP A 600 10.72 12.45 29.67
N PHE A 601 10.66 12.85 28.41
CA PHE A 601 9.50 12.70 27.53
C PHE A 601 9.23 11.23 27.20
N LYS A 602 10.27 10.39 27.13
CA LYS A 602 10.17 8.94 27.02
C LYS A 602 9.34 8.36 28.15
N LYS A 603 9.70 8.62 29.41
CA LYS A 603 8.94 8.10 30.55
C LYS A 603 7.51 8.62 30.59
N LYS A 604 7.30 9.87 30.21
CA LYS A 604 5.94 10.46 30.18
C LYS A 604 5.03 9.79 29.14
N LEU A 605 5.57 9.39 27.99
CA LEU A 605 4.80 8.84 26.88
C LEU A 605 4.87 7.31 26.73
N CYS A 606 5.81 6.68 27.42
CA CYS A 606 6.04 5.24 27.45
C CYS A 606 6.28 4.79 28.91
N PRO A 607 5.30 4.96 29.81
CA PRO A 607 5.49 4.76 31.25
C PRO A 607 5.93 3.34 31.63
N ASP A 608 5.48 2.34 30.86
CA ASP A 608 5.79 0.92 31.08
C ASP A 608 7.12 0.48 30.44
N GLY A 609 7.91 1.41 29.89
CA GLY A 609 9.15 1.08 29.19
C GLY A 609 8.94 0.40 27.84
N VAL A 610 7.73 0.48 27.27
CA VAL A 610 7.38 0.01 25.92
C VAL A 610 6.55 1.07 25.20
N TYR A 611 6.54 1.02 23.86
CA TYR A 611 5.66 1.86 23.06
C TYR A 611 4.18 1.64 23.45
N THR A 612 3.44 2.73 23.62
CA THR A 612 1.97 2.72 23.74
C THR A 612 1.35 3.84 22.92
N ALA A 613 0.17 3.59 22.36
CA ALA A 613 -0.63 4.60 21.69
C ALA A 613 -1.50 5.42 22.67
N LYS A 614 -1.70 4.90 23.88
CA LYS A 614 -2.53 5.50 24.93
C LYS A 614 -1.81 5.55 26.27
N VAL A 615 -2.02 6.62 27.03
CA VAL A 615 -1.59 6.75 28.42
C VAL A 615 -2.81 7.19 29.22
N ASP A 616 -3.12 6.47 30.30
CA ASP A 616 -4.30 6.73 31.14
C ASP A 616 -5.62 6.81 30.31
N ASP A 617 -5.80 5.85 29.38
CA ASP A 617 -6.89 5.78 28.38
C ASP A 617 -6.97 6.94 27.36
N ILE A 618 -6.12 7.94 27.47
CA ILE A 618 -6.02 9.06 26.54
C ILE A 618 -5.20 8.62 25.32
N PRO A 619 -5.72 8.72 24.09
CA PRO A 619 -4.90 8.51 22.91
C PRO A 619 -3.88 9.63 22.82
N VAL A 620 -2.59 9.28 22.94
CA VAL A 620 -1.46 10.24 22.90
C VAL A 620 -0.63 10.11 21.62
N ARG A 621 -0.95 9.13 20.76
CA ARG A 621 -0.32 8.95 19.44
C ARG A 621 -1.39 8.82 18.36
N SER A 622 -1.29 9.62 17.31
CA SER A 622 -2.18 9.54 16.16
C SER A 622 -1.78 8.40 15.23
N ASP A 623 -0.49 8.30 14.95
CA ASP A 623 0.04 7.49 13.86
C ASP A 623 1.25 6.63 14.26
N GLY A 624 1.45 6.48 15.57
CA GLY A 624 2.61 5.78 16.14
C GLY A 624 3.80 6.65 16.49
N VAL A 625 3.86 7.89 15.99
CA VAL A 625 4.98 8.82 16.22
C VAL A 625 4.47 10.14 16.81
N HIS A 626 3.47 10.73 16.16
CA HIS A 626 3.00 12.10 16.41
C HIS A 626 1.96 12.17 17.52
N LEU A 627 1.91 13.32 18.19
CA LEU A 627 0.95 13.59 19.26
C LEU A 627 -0.44 13.86 18.69
N THR A 628 -1.47 13.45 19.43
CA THR A 628 -2.88 13.81 19.19
C THR A 628 -3.21 15.14 19.89
N ASP A 629 -4.32 15.77 19.50
CA ASP A 629 -4.86 16.94 20.20
C ASP A 629 -5.11 16.67 21.70
N GLU A 630 -5.80 15.57 21.99
CA GLU A 630 -6.09 15.12 23.36
C GLU A 630 -4.80 14.85 24.16
N GLY A 631 -3.80 14.24 23.51
CA GLY A 631 -2.51 13.96 24.11
C GLY A 631 -1.70 15.22 24.42
N VAL A 632 -1.72 16.22 23.53
CA VAL A 632 -1.08 17.51 23.80
C VAL A 632 -1.75 18.23 24.95
N LYS A 633 -3.08 18.32 24.97
CA LYS A 633 -3.83 18.91 26.10
C LYS A 633 -3.50 18.26 27.45
N TRP A 634 -3.34 16.94 27.47
CA TRP A 634 -2.92 16.19 28.66
C TRP A 634 -1.44 16.45 29.04
N LEU A 635 -0.56 16.65 28.07
CA LEU A 635 0.85 16.97 28.30
C LEU A 635 1.08 18.40 28.77
N THR A 636 0.23 19.36 28.38
CA THR A 636 0.47 20.81 28.59
C THR A 636 0.78 21.17 30.05
N PRO A 637 0.00 20.76 31.07
CA PRO A 637 0.28 21.15 32.46
C PRO A 637 1.65 20.65 32.95
N TRP A 638 2.05 19.45 32.51
CA TRP A 638 3.36 18.87 32.84
C TRP A 638 4.50 19.61 32.14
N LEU A 639 4.30 20.03 30.89
CA LEU A 639 5.27 20.82 30.14
C LEU A 639 5.48 22.20 30.78
N GLU A 640 4.40 22.89 31.15
CA GLU A 640 4.45 24.20 31.82
C GLU A 640 5.25 24.16 33.12
N GLN A 641 4.97 23.16 33.97
CA GLN A 641 5.69 22.95 35.23
C GLN A 641 7.17 22.72 34.99
N SER A 642 7.50 21.94 33.95
CA SER A 642 8.86 21.57 33.60
C SER A 642 9.69 22.74 33.06
N LEU A 643 9.06 23.68 32.34
CA LEU A 643 9.73 24.86 31.77
C LEU A 643 9.95 25.99 32.79
N ARG A 644 9.14 26.05 33.87
CA ARG A 644 9.30 27.06 34.94
C ARG A 644 10.34 26.70 35.99
N THR A 645 10.64 25.42 36.15
CA THR A 645 11.59 24.92 37.16
C THR A 645 13.01 24.92 36.58
N LYS A 646 13.87 25.80 37.10
CA LYS A 646 15.33 25.73 36.88
C LYS A 646 15.89 24.43 37.42
#